data_AF-A0A9N9RU37-F1
#
_entry.id   AF-A0A9N9RU37-F1
#
_cell.length_a   1.000
_cell.length_b   1.000
_cell.length_c   1.000
_cell.angle_alpha   90.00
_cell.angle_beta   90.00
_cell.angle_gamma   90.00
#
_symmetry.space_group_name_H-M   'P 1'
#
loop_
_entity.id
_entity.type
_entity.pdbx_description
1 polymer ?
#
loop_
_entity_poly.entity_id
_entity_poly.type
_entity_poly.pdbx_seq_one_letter_code
_entity_poly.pdbx_strand_id
1 'polypeptide(L)'
;MRYFLKCRFRKFYFVLVTITLISCSVIFYLSKFTLDKIIELQDSNRYARRGRFRIPQIVGHYMPIVSANVSSDFLNSNNYSPIPGEGEKGNPVVVPSKDLLIMQQLFQINRFNLLASDRVSVNRTLQDVRNHVCKTKTYEQDLPKTSIIIVFHNEAWSVLLRTIWSVINRSRPDLIQEILLIDDASTRSFLMQQLDDYVSKLSVPTKVYRLKERLGLVSARLLGARKATGEVLTFLDAHCECNTGWLEPLLKRVKDNPNVVICPVIDIISDDNFSYIKSFDFHWGAFNWELHFRWFMLGDEELKKRQKDVSAPFKTPAFAGGLFSINRNYFFEIGSYDQEMKIWGGDNIEMSLRIWQCGGQIEISPCSHVGHLFRKSSPYTFPGGVNEILNRNLARVADVWMDQWKEFYYKFNHNSNAIRSTLNVTDRVALRQKFQCKSFNWYLENIWKENFFPSKNRFFGKIQMANISNIGPEYRKYYDIIQEFSRVIHFQEQSIDEKWNKLIKYFNKRIPAINDLFQFNSNEYLCLQKPKSSNVATPYGQTYIKKCLKVYDSLDEMFVITVDGKIMTNENLCLDSFKLQTSDDSSEKDKDDVYYAKMVTCSTKSTQYFVYNTNTLQLLQANTGMCLQGTDISAENESFKIILADCSENNKYQKWILFPVEWH
;
A
#
# COMPACT_ATOMS: atom_id res chain seq x y z
N MET A 1 -72.06 45.39 -39.10
CA MET A 1 -70.58 45.25 -39.11
C MET A 1 -69.90 45.01 -37.74
N ARG A 2 -70.58 45.05 -36.57
CA ARG A 2 -69.92 44.81 -35.25
C ARG A 2 -69.89 43.35 -34.77
N TYR A 3 -70.71 42.45 -35.32
CA TYR A 3 -70.75 41.03 -34.89
C TYR A 3 -69.71 40.13 -35.61
N PHE A 4 -69.34 40.45 -36.85
CA PHE A 4 -68.38 39.65 -37.63
C PHE A 4 -66.92 39.83 -37.18
N LEU A 5 -66.53 41.00 -36.63
CA LEU A 5 -65.17 41.22 -36.11
C LEU A 5 -64.91 40.48 -34.78
N LYS A 6 -65.91 40.37 -33.89
CA LYS A 6 -65.75 39.70 -32.59
C LYS A 6 -65.49 38.19 -32.70
N CYS A 7 -66.04 37.53 -33.72
CA CYS A 7 -65.89 36.09 -33.90
C CYS A 7 -64.52 35.71 -34.50
N ARG A 8 -63.96 36.55 -35.38
CA ARG A 8 -62.60 36.36 -35.94
C ARG A 8 -61.49 36.59 -34.90
N PHE A 9 -61.64 37.61 -34.04
CA PHE A 9 -60.68 37.87 -32.95
C PHE A 9 -60.64 36.74 -31.92
N ARG A 10 -61.80 36.13 -31.58
CA ARG A 10 -61.87 35.03 -30.62
C ARG A 10 -61.19 33.76 -31.13
N LYS A 11 -61.37 33.41 -32.41
CA LYS A 11 -60.67 32.28 -33.06
C LYS A 11 -59.16 32.54 -33.17
N PHE A 12 -58.75 33.76 -33.53
CA PHE A 12 -57.33 34.12 -33.59
C PHE A 12 -56.65 34.04 -32.22
N TYR A 13 -57.32 34.53 -31.16
CA TYR A 13 -56.81 34.46 -29.80
C TYR A 13 -56.69 33.01 -29.30
N PHE A 14 -57.68 32.15 -29.63
CA PHE A 14 -57.63 30.73 -29.26
C PHE A 14 -56.48 29.99 -29.96
N VAL A 15 -56.23 30.30 -31.24
CA VAL A 15 -55.10 29.76 -32.00
C VAL A 15 -53.76 30.26 -31.45
N LEU A 16 -53.67 31.54 -31.08
CA LEU A 16 -52.46 32.12 -30.49
C LEU A 16 -52.14 31.50 -29.12
N VAL A 17 -53.14 31.30 -28.27
CA VAL A 17 -53.00 30.66 -26.94
C VAL A 17 -52.61 29.19 -27.08
N THR A 18 -53.20 28.46 -28.03
CA THR A 18 -52.82 27.06 -28.26
C THR A 18 -51.39 26.93 -28.82
N ILE A 19 -50.98 27.79 -29.75
CA ILE A 19 -49.60 27.81 -30.26
C ILE A 19 -48.59 28.16 -29.15
N THR A 20 -48.91 29.12 -28.29
CA THR A 20 -48.03 29.49 -27.16
C THR A 20 -47.94 28.38 -26.10
N LEU A 21 -49.04 27.67 -25.81
CA LEU A 21 -49.01 26.52 -24.91
C LEU A 21 -48.21 25.34 -25.48
N ILE A 22 -48.33 25.07 -26.79
CA ILE A 22 -47.53 24.04 -27.46
C ILE A 22 -46.04 24.44 -27.47
N SER A 23 -45.73 25.71 -27.77
CA SER A 23 -44.36 26.23 -27.72
C SER A 23 -43.76 26.12 -26.31
N CYS A 24 -44.50 26.48 -25.26
CA CYS A 24 -44.05 26.33 -23.88
C CYS A 24 -43.83 24.86 -23.50
N SER A 25 -44.69 23.97 -23.97
CA SER A 25 -44.55 22.52 -23.73
C SER A 25 -43.31 21.97 -24.43
N VAL A 26 -43.05 22.37 -25.67
CA VAL A 26 -41.85 21.96 -26.42
C VAL A 26 -40.58 22.51 -25.77
N ILE A 27 -40.57 23.77 -25.34
CA ILE A 27 -39.44 24.36 -24.60
C ILE A 27 -39.22 23.63 -23.27
N PHE A 28 -40.29 23.30 -22.53
CA PHE A 28 -40.20 22.54 -21.29
C PHE A 28 -39.60 21.14 -21.55
N TYR A 29 -40.08 20.41 -22.54
CA TYR A 29 -39.54 19.09 -22.89
C TYR A 29 -38.10 19.16 -23.39
N LEU A 30 -37.73 20.15 -24.20
CA LEU A 30 -36.36 20.35 -24.65
C LEU A 30 -35.43 20.72 -23.49
N SER A 31 -35.87 21.59 -22.58
CA SER A 31 -35.12 21.98 -21.38
C SER A 31 -34.95 20.81 -20.41
N LYS A 32 -35.98 19.98 -20.24
CA LYS A 32 -35.92 18.75 -19.45
C LYS A 32 -34.97 17.73 -20.09
N PHE A 33 -35.05 17.53 -21.40
CA PHE A 33 -34.14 16.65 -22.13
C PHE A 33 -32.68 17.12 -22.06
N THR A 34 -32.42 18.43 -22.16
CA THR A 34 -31.06 18.96 -21.97
C THR A 34 -30.59 18.83 -20.53
N LEU A 35 -31.47 19.07 -19.54
CA LEU A 35 -31.13 18.90 -18.13
C LEU A 35 -30.84 17.42 -17.80
N ASP A 36 -31.65 16.50 -18.30
CA ASP A 36 -31.45 15.05 -18.13
C ASP A 36 -30.13 14.62 -18.79
N LYS A 37 -29.79 15.13 -19.99
CA LYS A 37 -28.47 14.89 -20.62
C LYS A 37 -27.30 15.50 -19.85
N ILE A 38 -27.48 16.68 -19.25
CA ILE A 38 -26.45 17.32 -18.42
C ILE A 38 -26.25 16.53 -17.11
N ILE A 39 -27.33 16.02 -16.52
CA ILE A 39 -27.29 15.15 -15.34
C ILE A 39 -26.61 13.83 -15.72
N GLU A 40 -26.90 13.24 -16.88
CA GLU A 40 -26.26 12.02 -17.38
C GLU A 40 -24.76 12.23 -17.69
N LEU A 41 -24.36 13.38 -18.24
CA LEU A 41 -22.95 13.77 -18.43
C LEU A 41 -22.23 14.09 -17.12
N GLN A 42 -22.94 14.64 -16.13
CA GLN A 42 -22.42 14.83 -14.78
C GLN A 42 -22.32 13.50 -14.03
N ASP A 43 -23.24 12.57 -14.25
CA ASP A 43 -23.22 11.25 -13.65
C ASP A 43 -22.19 10.34 -14.33
N SER A 44 -21.97 10.40 -15.64
CA SER A 44 -20.85 9.69 -16.28
C SER A 44 -19.49 10.20 -15.78
N ASN A 45 -19.36 11.51 -15.55
CA ASN A 45 -18.19 12.10 -14.89
C ASN A 45 -18.12 11.77 -13.38
N ARG A 46 -19.26 11.60 -12.68
CA ARG A 46 -19.29 11.11 -11.29
C ARG A 46 -19.03 9.62 -11.17
N TYR A 47 -19.40 8.80 -12.17
CA TYR A 47 -19.10 7.38 -12.24
C TYR A 47 -17.63 7.15 -12.62
N ALA A 48 -17.05 7.98 -13.48
CA ALA A 48 -15.60 8.05 -13.69
C ALA A 48 -14.85 8.51 -12.41
N ARG A 49 -15.44 9.43 -11.61
CA ARG A 49 -14.92 9.81 -10.29
C ARG A 49 -15.23 8.82 -9.15
N ARG A 50 -16.16 7.87 -9.36
CA ARG A 50 -16.49 6.75 -8.45
C ARG A 50 -15.70 5.49 -8.77
N GLY A 51 -14.70 5.56 -9.65
CA GLY A 51 -13.53 4.70 -9.46
C GLY A 51 -13.02 5.01 -8.06
N ARG A 52 -13.14 4.05 -7.12
CA ARG A 52 -12.49 4.17 -5.81
C ARG A 52 -11.03 4.52 -6.08
N PHE A 53 -10.65 5.78 -5.95
CA PHE A 53 -9.25 6.18 -5.98
C PHE A 53 -8.64 5.43 -4.80
N ARG A 54 -7.75 4.50 -5.09
CA ARG A 54 -7.03 3.68 -4.12
C ARG A 54 -5.61 4.21 -4.13
N ILE A 55 -4.91 4.21 -2.99
CA ILE A 55 -3.46 4.17 -3.06
C ILE A 55 -3.14 2.77 -3.59
N PRO A 56 -2.65 2.59 -4.82
CA PRO A 56 -2.04 1.32 -5.18
C PRO A 56 -0.94 1.04 -4.15
N GLN A 57 -0.90 -0.16 -3.58
CA GLN A 57 0.25 -0.60 -2.82
C GLN A 57 1.40 -0.80 -3.80
N ILE A 58 2.06 0.29 -4.19
CA ILE A 58 3.17 0.21 -5.14
C ILE A 58 4.38 -0.34 -4.41
N VAL A 59 4.41 -1.65 -4.35
CA VAL A 59 5.61 -2.44 -4.12
C VAL A 59 6.35 -2.40 -5.43
N GLY A 60 7.55 -1.82 -5.46
CA GLY A 60 8.38 -1.87 -6.65
C GLY A 60 8.67 -3.32 -7.00
N HIS A 61 8.00 -3.85 -8.03
CA HIS A 61 8.24 -5.20 -8.51
C HIS A 61 9.33 -5.14 -9.58
N TYR A 62 10.36 -5.98 -9.45
CA TYR A 62 11.32 -6.15 -10.52
C TYR A 62 10.70 -7.04 -11.60
N MET A 63 10.48 -6.48 -12.78
CA MET A 63 10.25 -7.29 -13.98
C MET A 63 11.57 -7.40 -14.75
N PRO A 64 11.94 -8.60 -15.24
CA PRO A 64 13.15 -8.79 -16.03
C PRO A 64 13.21 -7.78 -17.18
N ILE A 65 14.37 -7.15 -17.33
CA ILE A 65 14.64 -6.20 -18.39
C ILE A 65 14.56 -6.94 -19.73
N VAL A 66 13.48 -6.71 -20.50
CA VAL A 66 13.57 -6.86 -21.95
C VAL A 66 14.35 -5.64 -22.42
N SER A 67 15.66 -5.81 -22.58
CA SER A 67 16.50 -4.75 -23.13
C SER A 67 16.05 -4.53 -24.56
N ALA A 68 15.29 -3.46 -24.80
CA ALA A 68 15.27 -2.89 -26.13
C ALA A 68 16.73 -2.53 -26.46
N ASN A 69 17.23 -2.97 -27.62
CA ASN A 69 18.54 -2.54 -28.14
C ASN A 69 18.43 -1.04 -28.50
N VAL A 70 18.55 -0.19 -27.49
CA VAL A 70 18.52 1.27 -27.62
C VAL A 70 19.96 1.76 -27.76
N SER A 71 20.24 2.57 -28.78
CA SER A 71 21.61 3.08 -29.03
C SER A 71 22.11 3.97 -27.88
N SER A 72 23.43 4.01 -27.70
CA SER A 72 24.08 4.89 -26.72
C SER A 72 23.70 6.36 -26.92
N ASP A 73 23.58 6.78 -28.18
CA ASP A 73 23.26 8.16 -28.53
C ASP A 73 21.83 8.51 -28.13
N PHE A 74 20.88 7.59 -28.35
CA PHE A 74 19.51 7.77 -27.92
C PHE A 74 19.40 7.83 -26.39
N LEU A 75 20.13 6.96 -25.68
CA LEU A 75 20.18 6.98 -24.21
C LEU A 75 20.78 8.28 -23.65
N ASN A 76 21.71 8.90 -24.36
CA ASN A 76 22.38 10.13 -23.94
C ASN A 76 21.75 11.42 -24.50
N SER A 77 20.69 11.30 -25.30
CA SER A 77 19.96 12.46 -25.80
C SER A 77 19.16 13.13 -24.67
N ASN A 78 19.43 14.41 -24.42
CA ASN A 78 18.62 15.24 -23.53
C ASN A 78 17.57 15.98 -24.36
N ASN A 79 16.38 15.39 -24.46
CA ASN A 79 15.26 15.92 -25.24
C ASN A 79 14.35 16.83 -24.41
N TYR A 80 14.84 17.37 -23.30
CA TYR A 80 14.09 18.30 -22.47
C TYR A 80 13.69 19.55 -23.27
N SER A 81 12.40 19.68 -23.53
CA SER A 81 11.82 20.76 -24.34
C SER A 81 10.43 21.08 -23.80
N PRO A 82 10.35 21.87 -22.72
CA PRO A 82 9.07 22.15 -22.06
C PRO A 82 8.14 22.96 -22.96
N ILE A 83 6.85 22.63 -22.92
CA ILE A 83 5.80 23.32 -23.66
C ILE A 83 5.02 24.19 -22.68
N PRO A 84 4.89 25.51 -22.94
CA PRO A 84 4.19 26.41 -22.03
C PRO A 84 2.77 25.91 -21.68
N GLY A 85 2.48 25.81 -20.39
CA GLY A 85 1.18 25.39 -19.86
C GLY A 85 0.99 23.89 -19.67
N GLU A 86 1.81 23.02 -20.30
CA GLU A 86 1.69 21.57 -20.10
C GLU A 86 2.08 21.16 -18.68
N GLY A 87 1.22 20.36 -18.04
CA GLY A 87 1.42 19.87 -16.67
C GLY A 87 1.33 20.92 -15.57
N GLU A 88 1.01 22.18 -15.89
CA GLU A 88 0.81 23.25 -14.92
C GLU A 88 -0.30 22.92 -13.93
N LYS A 89 -0.18 23.41 -12.69
CA LYS A 89 -1.06 23.10 -11.56
C LYS A 89 -1.15 21.60 -11.24
N GLY A 90 -0.23 20.78 -11.74
CA GLY A 90 -0.26 19.32 -11.59
C GLY A 90 -1.27 18.61 -12.50
N ASN A 91 -1.75 19.26 -13.56
CA ASN A 91 -2.69 18.67 -14.51
C ASN A 91 -2.03 17.54 -15.35
N PRO A 92 -2.81 16.59 -15.89
CA PRO A 92 -2.29 15.54 -16.75
C PRO A 92 -1.76 16.09 -18.08
N VAL A 93 -0.66 15.53 -18.55
CA VAL A 93 -0.09 15.79 -19.87
C VAL A 93 -0.74 14.88 -20.90
N VAL A 94 -1.19 15.44 -22.02
CA VAL A 94 -1.79 14.68 -23.12
C VAL A 94 -0.79 14.54 -24.24
N VAL A 95 -0.24 13.33 -24.40
CA VAL A 95 0.69 13.02 -25.50
C VAL A 95 -0.12 12.83 -26.80
N PRO A 96 0.21 13.53 -27.90
CA PRO A 96 -0.47 13.36 -29.18
C PRO A 96 -0.35 11.93 -29.72
N SER A 97 -1.40 11.43 -30.40
CA SER A 97 -1.43 10.05 -30.93
C SER A 97 -0.25 9.71 -31.86
N LYS A 98 0.27 10.71 -32.60
CA LYS A 98 1.44 10.55 -33.48
C LYS A 98 2.72 10.19 -32.74
N ASP A 99 2.84 10.53 -31.45
CA ASP A 99 4.05 10.37 -30.64
C ASP A 99 3.97 9.12 -29.73
N LEU A 100 2.90 8.32 -29.81
CA LEU A 100 2.68 7.16 -28.94
C LEU A 100 3.78 6.09 -29.07
N LEU A 101 4.34 5.89 -30.26
CA LEU A 101 5.43 4.92 -30.47
C LEU A 101 6.71 5.38 -29.76
N ILE A 102 7.05 6.66 -29.89
CA ILE A 102 8.21 7.28 -29.22
C ILE A 102 8.01 7.23 -27.71
N MET A 103 6.81 7.56 -27.24
CA MET A 103 6.44 7.47 -25.83
C MET A 103 6.68 6.06 -25.27
N GLN A 104 6.24 5.01 -25.96
CA GLN A 104 6.43 3.62 -25.53
C GLN A 104 7.91 3.21 -25.46
N GLN A 105 8.72 3.66 -26.43
CA GLN A 105 10.17 3.42 -26.44
C GLN A 105 10.86 4.12 -25.26
N LEU A 106 10.57 5.41 -25.06
CA LEU A 106 11.14 6.20 -23.97
C LEU A 106 10.69 5.68 -22.59
N PHE A 107 9.47 5.13 -22.48
CA PHE A 107 8.97 4.53 -21.25
C PHE A 107 9.87 3.39 -20.76
N GLN A 108 10.50 2.63 -21.66
CA GLN A 108 11.37 1.50 -21.28
C GLN A 108 12.65 1.96 -20.56
N ILE A 109 13.08 3.21 -20.75
CA ILE A 109 14.34 3.71 -20.18
C ILE A 109 14.22 3.91 -18.67
N ASN A 110 13.26 4.72 -18.24
CA ASN A 110 13.10 5.11 -16.84
C ASN A 110 11.85 4.51 -16.17
N ARG A 111 11.04 3.72 -16.90
CA ARG A 111 9.79 3.09 -16.43
C ARG A 111 8.70 4.09 -16.02
N PHE A 112 8.65 5.22 -16.73
CA PHE A 112 7.59 6.22 -16.71
C PHE A 112 7.58 6.97 -18.06
N ASN A 113 6.53 7.75 -18.33
CA ASN A 113 6.37 8.52 -19.55
C ASN A 113 7.35 9.70 -19.60
N LEU A 114 8.58 9.42 -20.01
CA LEU A 114 9.65 10.40 -20.14
C LEU A 114 9.30 11.52 -21.13
N LEU A 115 8.60 11.19 -22.23
CA LEU A 115 8.15 12.18 -23.20
C LEU A 115 7.18 13.20 -22.56
N ALA A 116 6.23 12.74 -21.76
CA ALA A 116 5.35 13.63 -21.01
C ALA A 116 6.15 14.47 -20.00
N SER A 117 7.11 13.88 -19.29
CA SER A 117 7.96 14.63 -18.36
C SER A 117 8.74 15.74 -19.06
N ASP A 118 9.37 15.45 -20.20
CA ASP A 118 10.26 16.38 -20.89
C ASP A 118 9.53 17.60 -21.46
N ARG A 119 8.21 17.49 -21.65
CA ARG A 119 7.33 18.60 -22.07
C ARG A 119 6.83 19.44 -20.92
N VAL A 120 7.00 19.00 -19.67
CA VAL A 120 6.57 19.75 -18.49
C VAL A 120 7.71 20.59 -17.95
N SER A 121 7.42 21.84 -17.61
CA SER A 121 8.42 22.74 -17.04
C SER A 121 9.01 22.19 -15.73
N VAL A 122 10.31 22.34 -15.53
CA VAL A 122 10.98 22.00 -14.25
C VAL A 122 10.51 22.90 -13.10
N ASN A 123 9.96 24.08 -13.42
CA ASN A 123 9.42 25.02 -12.43
C ASN A 123 7.87 25.09 -12.43
N ARG A 124 7.18 24.05 -12.93
CA ARG A 124 5.71 24.04 -13.01
C ARG A 124 5.03 24.37 -11.68
N THR A 125 3.86 24.99 -11.72
CA THR A 125 3.03 25.22 -10.54
C THR A 125 2.31 23.94 -10.08
N LEU A 126 1.95 23.85 -8.81
CA LEU A 126 1.10 22.79 -8.24
C LEU A 126 -0.04 23.41 -7.44
N GLN A 127 -1.16 22.70 -7.34
CA GLN A 127 -2.23 23.07 -6.42
C GLN A 127 -1.83 22.73 -4.97
N ASP A 128 -2.23 23.59 -4.03
CA ASP A 128 -2.07 23.30 -2.60
C ASP A 128 -3.13 22.29 -2.14
N VAL A 129 -2.70 21.03 -2.01
CA VAL A 129 -3.55 19.87 -1.66
C VAL A 129 -3.75 19.68 -0.15
N ARG A 130 -3.10 20.50 0.67
CA ARG A 130 -3.15 20.39 2.13
C ARG A 130 -4.56 20.62 2.64
N ASN A 131 -4.86 20.09 3.82
CA ASN A 131 -6.11 20.42 4.52
C ASN A 131 -6.15 21.92 4.88
N HIS A 132 -7.34 22.54 4.90
CA HIS A 132 -7.51 23.95 5.24
C HIS A 132 -6.88 24.33 6.59
N VAL A 133 -6.94 23.44 7.59
CA VAL A 133 -6.28 23.64 8.89
C VAL A 133 -4.76 23.77 8.73
N CYS A 134 -4.15 22.97 7.86
CA CYS A 134 -2.72 23.05 7.58
C CYS A 134 -2.33 24.32 6.81
N LYS A 135 -3.22 24.86 5.97
CA LYS A 135 -2.97 26.09 5.21
C LYS A 135 -2.94 27.34 6.09
N THR A 136 -3.65 27.30 7.22
CA THR A 136 -3.76 28.43 8.16
C THR A 136 -2.74 28.35 9.30
N LYS A 137 -2.03 27.23 9.44
CA LYS A 137 -0.95 27.10 10.43
C LYS A 137 0.23 28.01 10.11
N THR A 138 0.68 28.73 11.12
CA THR A 138 1.92 29.48 11.11
C THR A 138 2.98 28.72 11.91
N TYR A 139 4.23 28.84 11.49
CA TYR A 139 5.38 28.25 12.15
C TYR A 139 6.32 29.36 12.62
N GLU A 140 7.07 29.08 13.68
CA GLU A 140 8.08 30.00 14.22
C GLU A 140 9.15 30.34 13.16
N GLN A 141 9.85 31.45 13.36
CA GLN A 141 10.91 31.89 12.45
C GLN A 141 12.24 31.17 12.69
N ASP A 142 12.48 30.70 13.91
CA ASP A 142 13.71 30.06 14.37
C ASP A 142 13.64 28.52 14.22
N LEU A 143 13.34 28.04 13.02
CA LEU A 143 13.41 26.61 12.71
C LEU A 143 14.84 26.18 12.36
N PRO A 144 15.25 24.94 12.69
CA PRO A 144 16.60 24.46 12.40
C PRO A 144 16.82 24.34 10.89
N LYS A 145 18.03 24.65 10.41
CA LYS A 145 18.34 24.54 8.98
C LYS A 145 18.53 23.09 8.56
N THR A 146 18.09 22.74 7.35
CA THR A 146 18.21 21.40 6.80
C THR A 146 19.17 21.31 5.63
N SER A 147 19.89 20.20 5.52
CA SER A 147 20.57 19.78 4.30
C SER A 147 19.66 18.80 3.55
N ILE A 148 19.28 19.18 2.33
CA ILE A 148 18.45 18.33 1.45
C ILE A 148 19.39 17.35 0.74
N ILE A 149 19.17 16.05 0.88
CA ILE A 149 19.99 15.01 0.26
C ILE A 149 19.16 14.27 -0.78
N ILE A 150 19.58 14.33 -2.04
CA ILE A 150 18.93 13.66 -3.17
C ILE A 150 19.93 12.69 -3.78
N VAL A 151 19.63 11.39 -3.69
CA VAL A 151 20.42 10.35 -4.35
C VAL A 151 19.82 10.06 -5.72
N PHE A 152 20.67 9.93 -6.75
CA PHE A 152 20.23 9.58 -8.09
C PHE A 152 21.20 8.61 -8.78
N HIS A 153 20.67 7.81 -9.69
CA HIS A 153 21.43 6.95 -10.59
C HIS A 153 20.68 6.89 -11.92
N ASN A 154 21.27 7.39 -13.01
CA ASN A 154 20.66 7.37 -14.35
C ASN A 154 19.24 7.98 -14.41
N GLU A 155 18.98 8.98 -13.58
CA GLU A 155 17.66 9.64 -13.52
C GLU A 155 17.44 10.55 -14.74
N ALA A 156 16.18 10.72 -15.14
CA ALA A 156 15.85 11.65 -16.22
C ALA A 156 16.15 13.10 -15.83
N TRP A 157 16.72 13.87 -16.75
CA TRP A 157 17.06 15.28 -16.57
C TRP A 157 15.87 16.12 -16.09
N SER A 158 14.73 15.99 -16.79
CA SER A 158 13.50 16.74 -16.48
C SER A 158 13.00 16.49 -15.05
N VAL A 159 13.08 15.24 -14.58
CA VAL A 159 12.54 14.81 -13.29
C VAL A 159 13.48 15.19 -12.14
N LEU A 160 14.79 14.97 -12.31
CA LEU A 160 15.80 15.38 -11.32
C LEU A 160 15.75 16.89 -11.08
N LEU A 161 15.77 17.68 -12.15
CA LEU A 161 15.70 19.14 -12.02
C LEU A 161 14.37 19.62 -11.46
N ARG A 162 13.25 18.99 -11.81
CA ARG A 162 11.94 19.34 -11.23
C ARG A 162 11.90 19.09 -9.72
N THR A 163 12.57 18.03 -9.24
CA THR A 163 12.74 17.80 -7.81
C THR A 163 13.49 18.96 -7.15
N ILE A 164 14.64 19.35 -7.71
CA ILE A 164 15.47 20.45 -7.18
C ILE A 164 14.68 21.78 -7.17
N TRP A 165 14.04 22.13 -8.28
CA TRP A 165 13.24 23.34 -8.38
C TRP A 165 12.02 23.32 -7.47
N SER A 166 11.40 22.15 -7.24
CA SER A 166 10.29 22.04 -6.29
C SER A 166 10.73 22.37 -4.86
N VAL A 167 11.94 21.95 -4.46
CA VAL A 167 12.52 22.26 -3.16
C VAL A 167 12.82 23.76 -3.07
N ILE A 168 13.50 24.33 -4.05
CA ILE A 168 13.89 25.75 -4.06
C ILE A 168 12.66 26.66 -4.03
N ASN A 169 11.65 26.38 -4.86
CA ASN A 169 10.50 27.28 -5.03
C ASN A 169 9.48 27.20 -3.89
N ARG A 170 9.45 26.11 -3.12
CA ARG A 170 8.38 25.82 -2.15
C ARG A 170 8.89 25.61 -0.73
N SER A 171 10.13 25.98 -0.49
CA SER A 171 10.73 26.03 0.85
C SER A 171 11.18 27.46 1.13
N ARG A 172 11.11 27.86 2.39
CA ARG A 172 11.67 29.14 2.81
C ARG A 172 13.20 29.13 2.65
N PRO A 173 13.81 30.15 2.00
CA PRO A 173 15.26 30.15 1.72
C PRO A 173 16.14 30.09 2.96
N ASP A 174 15.69 30.66 4.09
CA ASP A 174 16.43 30.67 5.35
C ASP A 174 16.53 29.28 6.01
N LEU A 175 15.65 28.34 5.64
CA LEU A 175 15.62 26.98 6.18
C LEU A 175 16.52 26.00 5.42
N ILE A 176 16.89 26.31 4.17
CA ILE A 176 17.75 25.44 3.37
C ILE A 176 19.20 25.81 3.61
N GLN A 177 19.96 24.91 4.21
CA GLN A 177 21.41 25.07 4.37
C GLN A 177 22.13 24.81 3.04
N GLU A 178 21.81 23.70 2.38
CA GLU A 178 22.39 23.28 1.10
C GLU A 178 21.55 22.13 0.49
N ILE A 179 21.69 21.94 -0.83
CA ILE A 179 21.18 20.76 -1.56
C ILE A 179 22.37 19.90 -2.00
N LEU A 180 22.39 18.64 -1.58
CA LEU A 180 23.41 17.67 -1.92
C LEU A 180 22.85 16.63 -2.89
N LEU A 181 23.35 16.65 -4.12
CA LEU A 181 23.05 15.65 -5.14
C LEU A 181 24.12 14.56 -5.08
N ILE A 182 23.74 13.33 -4.79
CA ILE A 182 24.65 12.19 -4.69
C ILE A 182 24.42 11.27 -5.89
N ASP A 183 25.38 11.27 -6.80
CA ASP A 183 25.40 10.43 -7.98
C ASP A 183 25.98 9.05 -7.65
N ASP A 184 25.14 8.01 -7.66
CA ASP A 184 25.54 6.62 -7.45
C ASP A 184 26.01 5.99 -8.77
N ALA A 185 27.08 6.54 -9.34
CA ALA A 185 27.73 6.08 -10.58
C ALA A 185 26.78 6.02 -11.80
N SER A 186 26.13 7.14 -12.11
CA SER A 186 25.39 7.31 -13.37
C SER A 186 26.31 7.16 -14.59
N THR A 187 25.74 6.76 -15.72
CA THR A 187 26.43 6.59 -17.00
C THR A 187 25.92 7.54 -18.08
N ARG A 188 24.86 8.31 -17.82
CA ARG A 188 24.30 9.29 -18.76
C ARG A 188 25.17 10.54 -18.83
N SER A 189 25.57 10.94 -20.04
CA SER A 189 26.46 12.09 -20.27
C SER A 189 25.86 13.41 -19.77
N PHE A 190 24.55 13.62 -19.95
CA PHE A 190 23.85 14.81 -19.48
C PHE A 190 23.82 14.94 -17.94
N LEU A 191 24.09 13.86 -17.19
CA LEU A 191 24.20 13.91 -15.72
C LEU A 191 25.60 14.25 -15.23
N MET A 192 26.58 14.44 -16.13
CA MET A 192 27.96 14.77 -15.81
C MET A 192 28.16 16.28 -15.80
N GLN A 193 29.08 16.81 -16.63
CA GLN A 193 29.43 18.22 -16.67
C GLN A 193 28.23 19.14 -16.88
N GLN A 194 27.27 18.74 -17.73
CA GLN A 194 26.06 19.54 -17.98
C GLN A 194 25.25 19.79 -16.70
N LEU A 195 25.15 18.78 -15.82
CA LEU A 195 24.46 18.92 -14.54
C LEU A 195 25.25 19.84 -13.61
N ASP A 196 26.58 19.67 -13.53
CA ASP A 196 27.45 20.48 -12.68
C ASP A 196 27.39 21.98 -13.05
N ASP A 197 27.42 22.26 -14.36
CA ASP A 197 27.30 23.62 -14.92
C ASP A 197 25.91 24.23 -14.72
N TYR A 198 24.87 23.41 -14.64
CA TYR A 198 23.50 23.87 -14.39
C TYR A 198 23.30 24.20 -12.91
N VAL A 199 23.65 23.29 -12.00
CA VAL A 199 23.34 23.44 -10.57
C VAL A 199 24.20 24.49 -9.87
N SER A 200 25.40 24.77 -10.39
CA SER A 200 26.27 25.85 -9.89
C SER A 200 25.68 27.25 -10.04
N LYS A 201 24.66 27.42 -10.89
CA LYS A 201 23.98 28.70 -11.16
C LYS A 201 22.69 28.88 -10.36
N LEU A 202 22.30 27.90 -9.54
CA LEU A 202 21.08 27.96 -8.73
C LEU A 202 21.24 28.95 -7.57
N SER A 203 20.11 29.51 -7.12
CA SER A 203 20.07 30.47 -6.00
C SER A 203 20.40 29.84 -4.65
N VAL A 204 20.25 28.52 -4.52
CA VAL A 204 20.56 27.75 -3.32
C VAL A 204 21.86 26.99 -3.53
N PRO A 205 22.80 27.00 -2.57
CA PRO A 205 24.04 26.23 -2.65
C PRO A 205 23.76 24.76 -2.94
N THR A 206 24.09 24.32 -4.16
CA THR A 206 23.83 22.96 -4.63
C THR A 206 25.15 22.31 -5.03
N LYS A 207 25.45 21.14 -4.47
CA LYS A 207 26.72 20.42 -4.70
C LYS A 207 26.43 19.02 -5.23
N VAL A 208 27.22 18.58 -6.21
CA VAL A 208 27.18 17.21 -6.74
C VAL A 208 28.36 16.42 -6.19
N TYR A 209 28.09 15.24 -5.62
CA TYR A 209 29.11 14.28 -5.21
C TYR A 209 28.93 12.99 -6.00
N ARG A 210 30.02 12.49 -6.59
CA ARG A 210 29.98 11.31 -7.47
C ARG A 210 30.70 10.12 -6.85
N LEU A 211 30.01 8.99 -6.78
CA LEU A 211 30.61 7.70 -6.48
C LEU A 211 31.28 7.14 -7.75
N LYS A 212 32.48 6.58 -7.59
CA LYS A 212 33.23 5.98 -8.70
C LYS A 212 32.60 4.69 -9.22
N GLU A 213 31.94 3.97 -8.31
CA GLU A 213 31.30 2.67 -8.56
C GLU A 213 29.89 2.69 -7.98
N ARG A 214 29.03 1.84 -8.52
CA ARG A 214 27.63 1.75 -8.07
C ARG A 214 27.55 0.98 -6.75
N LEU A 215 27.41 1.71 -5.65
CA LEU A 215 27.38 1.15 -4.30
C LEU A 215 25.94 1.01 -3.77
N GLY A 216 24.98 1.71 -4.36
CA GLY A 216 23.58 1.64 -3.95
C GLY A 216 23.08 2.85 -3.16
N LEU A 217 21.75 2.86 -2.98
CA LEU A 217 21.01 3.92 -2.29
C LEU A 217 21.53 4.15 -0.86
N VAL A 218 21.74 3.07 -0.10
CA VAL A 218 22.19 3.16 1.31
C VAL A 218 23.55 3.84 1.41
N SER A 219 24.53 3.36 0.64
CA SER A 219 25.89 3.90 0.60
C SER A 219 25.92 5.36 0.14
N ALA A 220 25.13 5.70 -0.87
CA ALA A 220 24.99 7.07 -1.37
C ALA A 220 24.35 8.00 -0.32
N ARG A 221 23.29 7.57 0.37
CA ARG A 221 22.67 8.34 1.46
C ARG A 221 23.64 8.58 2.61
N LEU A 222 24.45 7.58 2.97
CA LEU A 222 25.49 7.72 3.98
C LEU A 222 26.59 8.69 3.57
N LEU A 223 26.97 8.73 2.28
CA LEU A 223 27.88 9.75 1.77
C LEU A 223 27.27 11.15 1.89
N GLY A 224 26.02 11.32 1.46
CA GLY A 224 25.29 12.58 1.59
C GLY A 224 25.18 13.07 3.03
N ALA A 225 24.79 12.17 3.95
CA ALA A 225 24.68 12.48 5.37
C ALA A 225 26.02 12.92 5.99
N ARG A 226 27.14 12.29 5.58
CA ARG A 226 28.49 12.67 6.06
C ARG A 226 28.95 14.02 5.51
N LYS A 227 28.52 14.39 4.30
CA LYS A 227 28.85 15.67 3.67
C LYS A 227 27.96 16.82 4.12
N ALA A 228 26.74 16.52 4.59
CA ALA A 228 25.77 17.50 5.06
C ALA A 228 26.24 18.26 6.30
N THR A 229 25.99 19.57 6.27
CA THR A 229 26.34 20.51 7.35
C THR A 229 25.14 21.06 8.11
N GLY A 230 23.91 20.84 7.62
CA GLY A 230 22.67 21.26 8.29
C GLY A 230 22.40 20.49 9.59
N GLU A 231 21.63 21.11 10.48
CA GLU A 231 21.22 20.52 11.77
C GLU A 231 20.25 19.35 11.57
N VAL A 232 19.42 19.45 10.52
CA VAL A 232 18.49 18.40 10.08
C VAL A 232 18.95 17.84 8.74
N LEU A 233 18.79 16.53 8.57
CA LEU A 233 18.94 15.86 7.28
C LEU A 233 17.54 15.61 6.73
N THR A 234 17.28 16.06 5.51
CA THR A 234 16.03 15.79 4.79
C THR A 234 16.33 15.02 3.51
N PHE A 235 15.93 13.75 3.47
CA PHE A 235 16.14 12.88 2.32
C PHE A 235 14.95 12.98 1.37
N LEU A 236 15.24 13.04 0.07
CA LEU A 236 14.26 12.97 -1.00
C LEU A 236 14.78 12.03 -2.11
N ASP A 237 13.87 11.32 -2.77
CA ASP A 237 14.22 10.63 -4.01
C ASP A 237 14.32 11.65 -5.16
N ALA A 238 15.08 11.32 -6.21
CA ALA A 238 15.33 12.20 -7.35
C ALA A 238 14.13 12.47 -8.27
N HIS A 239 12.97 11.92 -7.93
CA HIS A 239 11.72 12.01 -8.71
C HIS A 239 10.54 12.38 -7.82
N CYS A 240 10.71 13.50 -7.12
CA CYS A 240 9.72 14.06 -6.22
C CYS A 240 9.30 15.47 -6.64
N GLU A 241 8.12 15.90 -6.19
CA GLU A 241 7.71 17.31 -6.25
C GLU A 241 7.12 17.73 -4.92
N CYS A 242 7.82 18.61 -4.22
CA CYS A 242 7.37 19.13 -2.93
C CYS A 242 6.14 20.03 -3.09
N ASN A 243 5.15 19.99 -2.20
CA ASN A 243 4.04 20.95 -2.22
C ASN A 243 4.37 22.21 -1.39
N THR A 244 3.54 23.25 -1.48
CA THR A 244 3.71 24.49 -0.71
C THR A 244 3.65 24.21 0.79
N GLY A 245 4.61 24.74 1.55
CA GLY A 245 4.65 24.61 3.01
C GLY A 245 4.89 23.19 3.51
N TRP A 246 5.62 22.38 2.73
CA TRP A 246 5.95 20.99 3.08
C TRP A 246 7.04 20.90 4.16
N LEU A 247 7.97 21.85 4.22
CA LEU A 247 9.19 21.69 4.99
C LEU A 247 9.03 22.08 6.47
N GLU A 248 8.33 23.18 6.74
CA GLU A 248 8.14 23.75 8.07
C GLU A 248 7.49 22.78 9.08
N PRO A 249 6.44 22.00 8.73
CA PRO A 249 5.88 21.00 9.62
C PRO A 249 6.89 19.91 10.02
N LEU A 250 7.80 19.55 9.12
CA LEU A 250 8.84 18.53 9.38
C LEU A 250 9.90 19.09 10.33
N LEU A 251 10.44 20.27 10.02
CA LEU A 251 11.50 20.90 10.83
C LEU A 251 11.00 21.28 12.22
N LYS A 252 9.77 21.79 12.34
CA LYS A 252 9.16 22.06 13.65
C LYS A 252 9.08 20.80 14.50
N ARG A 253 8.69 19.67 13.91
CA ARG A 253 8.57 18.42 14.67
C ARG A 253 9.92 17.89 15.14
N VAL A 254 10.97 18.00 14.32
CA VAL A 254 12.34 17.63 14.72
C VAL A 254 12.89 18.58 15.79
N LYS A 255 12.57 19.89 15.72
CA LYS A 255 12.90 20.86 16.77
C LYS A 255 12.27 20.47 18.11
N ASP A 256 10.99 20.07 18.09
CA ASP A 256 10.24 19.71 19.29
C ASP A 256 10.69 18.38 19.92
N ASN A 257 11.20 17.46 19.10
CA ASN A 257 11.73 16.18 19.56
C ASN A 257 12.88 15.73 18.66
N PRO A 258 14.15 15.84 19.08
CA PRO A 258 15.29 15.47 18.24
C PRO A 258 15.36 13.97 17.93
N ASN A 259 14.68 13.12 18.70
CA ASN A 259 14.69 11.66 18.55
C ASN A 259 13.55 11.13 17.65
N VAL A 260 12.92 12.02 16.86
CA VAL A 260 11.86 11.68 15.90
C VAL A 260 12.39 11.61 14.48
N VAL A 261 11.87 10.65 13.72
CA VAL A 261 11.91 10.67 12.25
C VAL A 261 10.54 11.07 11.75
N ILE A 262 10.47 12.16 11.02
CA ILE A 262 9.21 12.72 10.53
C ILE A 262 9.13 12.61 9.01
N CYS A 263 8.03 12.06 8.52
CA CYS A 263 7.76 11.84 7.11
C CYS A 263 6.66 12.78 6.59
N PRO A 264 6.74 13.23 5.33
CA PRO A 264 5.61 13.83 4.65
C PRO A 264 4.54 12.77 4.33
N VAL A 265 3.31 13.21 4.08
CA VAL A 265 2.36 12.44 3.26
C VAL A 265 2.92 12.38 1.84
N ILE A 266 3.06 11.15 1.33
CA ILE A 266 3.58 10.89 -0.01
C ILE A 266 2.40 10.85 -0.98
N ASP A 267 2.31 11.90 -1.81
CA ASP A 267 1.34 11.99 -2.91
C ASP A 267 1.84 11.24 -4.15
N ILE A 268 0.96 10.99 -5.11
CA ILE A 268 1.28 10.21 -6.31
C ILE A 268 1.49 11.16 -7.49
N ILE A 269 2.65 11.07 -8.15
CA ILE A 269 2.84 11.58 -9.50
C ILE A 269 2.61 10.41 -10.46
N SER A 270 1.67 10.56 -11.38
CA SER A 270 1.33 9.50 -12.34
C SER A 270 2.51 9.18 -13.27
N ASP A 271 2.90 7.91 -13.35
CA ASP A 271 3.92 7.41 -14.28
C ASP A 271 3.51 7.50 -15.75
N ASP A 272 2.20 7.63 -16.02
CA ASP A 272 1.65 7.68 -17.37
C ASP A 272 1.55 9.12 -17.90
N ASN A 273 1.06 10.08 -17.10
CA ASN A 273 0.74 11.41 -17.60
C ASN A 273 1.22 12.57 -16.70
N PHE A 274 2.03 12.28 -15.67
CA PHE A 274 2.61 13.30 -14.78
C PHE A 274 1.60 14.17 -14.01
N SER A 275 0.33 13.77 -13.95
CA SER A 275 -0.63 14.40 -13.05
C SER A 275 -0.24 14.21 -11.59
N TYR A 276 -0.43 15.25 -10.78
CA TYR A 276 -0.22 15.22 -9.34
C TYR A 276 -1.53 14.82 -8.66
N ILE A 277 -1.53 13.68 -7.98
CA ILE A 277 -2.70 13.07 -7.36
C ILE A 277 -2.47 13.03 -5.85
N LYS A 278 -3.30 13.77 -5.10
CA LYS A 278 -3.28 13.75 -3.64
C LYS A 278 -3.55 12.32 -3.14
N SER A 279 -2.69 11.83 -2.26
CA SER A 279 -2.87 10.55 -1.57
C SER A 279 -3.84 10.69 -0.38
N PHE A 280 -4.16 9.58 0.27
CA PHE A 280 -5.01 9.59 1.46
C PHE A 280 -4.20 9.93 2.71
N ASP A 281 -4.64 10.97 3.42
CA ASP A 281 -4.03 11.45 4.66
C ASP A 281 -4.12 10.43 5.83
N PHE A 282 -4.88 9.34 5.68
CA PHE A 282 -5.19 8.34 6.72
C PHE A 282 -4.55 6.98 6.49
N HIS A 283 -3.32 6.95 5.97
CA HIS A 283 -2.53 5.72 5.86
C HIS A 283 -1.25 5.82 6.68
N TRP A 284 -0.88 4.68 7.27
CA TRP A 284 0.39 4.45 7.92
C TRP A 284 1.13 3.29 7.27
N GLY A 285 2.44 3.23 7.45
CA GLY A 285 3.28 2.18 6.94
C GLY A 285 3.51 1.07 7.97
N ALA A 286 3.50 -0.18 7.52
CA ALA A 286 4.05 -1.32 8.24
C ALA A 286 4.61 -2.32 7.21
N PHE A 287 4.65 -3.62 7.53
CA PHE A 287 5.20 -4.64 6.63
C PHE A 287 4.43 -5.96 6.72
N ASN A 288 4.44 -6.76 5.67
CA ASN A 288 3.87 -8.11 5.71
C ASN A 288 4.86 -9.11 6.34
N TRP A 289 4.47 -10.38 6.49
CA TRP A 289 5.33 -11.42 7.08
C TRP A 289 6.63 -11.70 6.29
N GLU A 290 6.73 -11.26 5.04
CA GLU A 290 7.94 -11.36 4.21
C GLU A 290 8.85 -10.14 4.36
N LEU A 291 8.54 -9.23 5.31
CA LEU A 291 9.22 -7.96 5.52
C LEU A 291 9.13 -6.99 4.34
N HIS A 292 8.10 -7.14 3.49
CA HIS A 292 7.81 -6.16 2.45
C HIS A 292 6.97 -5.02 3.03
N PHE A 293 7.40 -3.78 2.79
CA PHE A 293 6.66 -2.58 3.19
C PHE A 293 5.26 -2.54 2.56
N ARG A 294 4.28 -2.07 3.33
CA ARG A 294 2.88 -1.94 2.94
C ARG A 294 2.25 -0.71 3.58
N TRP A 295 1.40 -0.03 2.82
CA TRP A 295 0.50 0.99 3.34
C TRP A 295 -0.78 0.33 3.85
N PHE A 296 -1.15 0.68 5.08
CA PHE A 296 -2.39 0.25 5.72
C PHE A 296 -3.26 1.45 6.06
N MET A 297 -4.58 1.25 6.15
CA MET A 297 -5.45 2.30 6.70
C MET A 297 -5.22 2.43 8.21
N LEU A 298 -5.40 3.62 8.73
CA LEU A 298 -5.38 3.88 10.18
C LEU A 298 -6.47 3.08 10.90
N GLY A 299 -6.16 2.62 12.11
CA GLY A 299 -7.12 2.01 13.02
C GLY A 299 -8.14 3.02 13.57
N ASP A 300 -9.27 2.51 14.06
CA ASP A 300 -10.39 3.33 14.54
C ASP A 300 -10.00 4.30 15.67
N GLU A 301 -9.07 3.92 16.55
CA GLU A 301 -8.58 4.80 17.62
C GLU A 301 -7.88 6.03 17.08
N GLU A 302 -6.99 5.87 16.10
CA GLU A 302 -6.23 6.98 15.53
C GLU A 302 -7.14 7.85 14.64
N LEU A 303 -8.07 7.23 13.91
CA LEU A 303 -9.09 7.96 13.14
C LEU A 303 -9.93 8.88 14.06
N LYS A 304 -10.35 8.41 15.24
CA LYS A 304 -11.07 9.24 16.22
C LYS A 304 -10.25 10.42 16.73
N LYS A 305 -8.92 10.26 16.88
CA LYS A 305 -8.05 11.40 17.23
C LYS A 305 -7.95 12.40 16.07
N ARG A 306 -7.83 11.92 14.84
CA ARG A 306 -7.76 12.79 13.65
C ARG A 306 -9.06 13.55 13.39
N GLN A 307 -10.22 12.99 13.75
CA GLN A 307 -11.49 13.73 13.71
C GLN A 307 -11.46 14.99 14.60
N LYS A 308 -10.67 15.00 15.67
CA LYS A 308 -10.49 16.16 16.55
C LYS A 308 -9.41 17.11 16.01
N ASP A 309 -8.29 16.57 15.55
CA ASP A 309 -7.21 17.34 14.92
C ASP A 309 -6.60 16.58 13.73
N VAL A 310 -7.00 16.98 12.52
CA VAL A 310 -6.52 16.43 11.25
C VAL A 310 -5.07 16.81 10.94
N SER A 311 -4.52 17.79 11.64
CA SER A 311 -3.26 18.47 11.31
C SER A 311 -2.09 18.05 12.19
N ALA A 312 -2.34 17.35 13.29
CA ALA A 312 -1.29 16.83 14.14
C ALA A 312 -0.52 15.70 13.42
N PRO A 313 0.78 15.51 13.70
CA PRO A 313 1.47 14.28 13.34
C PRO A 313 0.86 13.04 14.00
N PHE A 314 1.10 11.87 13.41
CA PHE A 314 0.69 10.58 13.98
C PHE A 314 1.78 9.53 13.78
N LYS A 315 1.82 8.54 14.69
CA LYS A 315 2.86 7.50 14.71
C LYS A 315 2.62 6.47 13.61
N THR A 316 3.71 5.99 13.00
CA THR A 316 3.68 4.93 11.99
C THR A 316 4.64 3.79 12.36
N PRO A 317 4.20 2.51 12.34
CA PRO A 317 5.06 1.37 12.67
C PRO A 317 6.33 1.31 11.82
N ALA A 318 6.18 1.54 10.51
CA ALA A 318 7.28 1.68 9.57
C ALA A 318 7.03 2.87 8.64
N PHE A 319 8.08 3.34 8.00
CA PHE A 319 8.02 4.37 6.97
C PHE A 319 8.56 3.83 5.64
N ALA A 320 8.21 4.50 4.53
CA ALA A 320 8.61 4.06 3.20
C ALA A 320 10.13 4.19 2.97
N GLY A 321 10.83 5.03 3.73
CA GLY A 321 12.27 5.23 3.62
C GLY A 321 12.71 6.21 2.54
N GLY A 322 11.90 6.49 1.52
CA GLY A 322 12.22 7.43 0.44
C GLY A 322 12.40 8.87 0.92
N LEU A 323 11.43 9.37 1.68
CA LEU A 323 11.30 10.77 2.04
C LEU A 323 11.11 10.92 3.56
N PHE A 324 12.02 11.63 4.23
CA PHE A 324 11.92 11.89 5.67
C PHE A 324 12.90 12.99 6.11
N SER A 325 12.64 13.56 7.27
CA SER A 325 13.57 14.44 7.99
C SER A 325 13.94 13.87 9.34
N ILE A 326 15.21 14.02 9.74
CA ILE A 326 15.76 13.53 11.00
C ILE A 326 16.84 14.49 11.50
N ASN A 327 16.96 14.65 12.83
CA ASN A 327 18.09 15.37 13.41
C ASN A 327 19.42 14.68 13.01
N ARG A 328 20.40 15.46 12.54
CA ARG A 328 21.66 14.93 12.04
C ARG A 328 22.45 14.16 13.10
N ASN A 329 22.51 14.67 14.32
CA ASN A 329 23.24 14.02 15.41
C ASN A 329 22.56 12.72 15.80
N TYR A 330 21.23 12.74 15.94
CA TYR A 330 20.44 11.54 16.22
C TYR A 330 20.60 10.47 15.14
N PHE A 331 20.64 10.85 13.85
CA PHE A 331 20.88 9.93 12.74
C PHE A 331 22.18 9.13 12.91
N PHE A 332 23.29 9.79 13.27
CA PHE A 332 24.57 9.11 13.49
C PHE A 332 24.64 8.38 14.82
N GLU A 333 24.09 8.96 15.88
CA GLU A 333 24.05 8.37 17.22
C GLU A 333 23.35 7.01 17.20
N ILE A 334 22.18 6.93 16.57
CA ILE A 334 21.39 5.71 16.47
C ILE A 334 21.93 4.73 15.41
N GLY A 335 23.15 4.94 14.90
CA GLY A 335 23.87 4.03 14.03
C GLY A 335 23.55 4.15 12.53
N SER A 336 23.03 5.29 12.08
CA SER A 336 22.81 5.66 10.67
C SER A 336 22.06 4.59 9.86
N TYR A 337 22.64 4.05 8.79
CA TYR A 337 22.18 2.83 8.11
C TYR A 337 23.16 1.69 8.37
N ASP A 338 22.69 0.45 8.21
CA ASP A 338 23.56 -0.72 8.13
C ASP A 338 24.41 -0.66 6.84
N GLN A 339 25.70 -0.40 6.98
CA GLN A 339 26.63 -0.14 5.87
C GLN A 339 26.82 -1.35 4.96
N GLU A 340 26.54 -2.55 5.48
CA GLU A 340 26.63 -3.79 4.72
C GLU A 340 25.38 -4.05 3.87
N MET A 341 24.32 -3.23 3.94
CA MET A 341 23.18 -3.35 3.03
C MET A 341 23.57 -2.93 1.61
N LYS A 342 23.24 -3.78 0.63
CA LYS A 342 23.64 -3.58 -0.77
C LYS A 342 22.49 -3.01 -1.59
N ILE A 343 22.80 -2.09 -2.50
CA ILE A 343 21.90 -1.53 -3.52
C ILE A 343 20.63 -0.89 -2.94
N TRP A 344 19.62 -1.70 -2.62
CA TRP A 344 18.31 -1.24 -2.17
C TRP A 344 17.51 -2.39 -1.53
N GLY A 345 16.60 -2.05 -0.62
CA GLY A 345 15.58 -2.94 -0.08
C GLY A 345 15.88 -3.38 1.34
N GLY A 346 14.86 -3.31 2.21
CA GLY A 346 14.95 -3.66 3.62
C GLY A 346 15.49 -2.55 4.53
N ASP A 347 16.17 -1.54 4.00
CA ASP A 347 16.77 -0.43 4.74
C ASP A 347 15.75 0.41 5.50
N ASN A 348 14.57 0.60 4.91
CA ASN A 348 13.47 1.31 5.54
C ASN A 348 12.86 0.50 6.71
N ILE A 349 12.75 -0.82 6.58
CA ILE A 349 12.26 -1.70 7.65
C ILE A 349 13.29 -1.83 8.78
N GLU A 350 14.59 -1.98 8.44
CA GLU A 350 15.69 -1.97 9.41
C GLU A 350 15.67 -0.73 10.28
N MET A 351 15.64 0.44 9.63
CA MET A 351 15.63 1.72 10.33
C MET A 351 14.34 1.89 11.14
N SER A 352 13.21 1.41 10.62
CA SER A 352 11.93 1.45 11.34
C SER A 352 12.00 0.69 12.66
N LEU A 353 12.43 -0.57 12.59
CA LEU A 353 12.54 -1.44 13.76
C LEU A 353 13.56 -0.91 14.76
N ARG A 354 14.72 -0.46 14.28
CA ARG A 354 15.77 0.12 15.12
C ARG A 354 15.29 1.35 15.87
N ILE A 355 14.72 2.33 15.18
CA ILE A 355 14.27 3.59 15.82
C ILE A 355 13.26 3.28 16.93
N TRP A 356 12.24 2.47 16.63
CA TRP A 356 11.21 2.14 17.62
C TRP A 356 11.76 1.32 18.79
N GLN A 357 12.53 0.27 18.52
CA GLN A 357 13.07 -0.59 19.58
C GLN A 357 14.10 0.15 20.43
N CYS A 358 14.83 1.11 19.88
CA CYS A 358 15.88 1.85 20.58
C CYS A 358 15.40 3.20 21.17
N GLY A 359 14.09 3.42 21.30
CA GLY A 359 13.52 4.53 22.07
C GLY A 359 13.15 5.81 21.29
N GLY A 360 13.35 5.81 19.97
CA GLY A 360 12.90 6.89 19.09
C GLY A 360 11.45 6.76 18.65
N GLN A 361 11.03 7.65 17.75
CA GLN A 361 9.67 7.66 17.19
C GLN A 361 9.68 7.91 15.69
N ILE A 362 8.71 7.34 14.99
CA ILE A 362 8.50 7.57 13.57
C ILE A 362 7.09 8.08 13.37
N GLU A 363 6.97 9.22 12.69
CA GLU A 363 5.71 9.93 12.54
C GLU A 363 5.49 10.38 11.10
N ILE A 364 4.22 10.56 10.72
CA ILE A 364 3.80 11.18 9.47
C ILE A 364 3.14 12.51 9.80
N SER A 365 3.52 13.57 9.09
CA SER A 365 2.93 14.91 9.21
C SER A 365 1.87 15.12 8.11
N PRO A 366 0.56 15.20 8.45
CA PRO A 366 -0.51 15.46 7.47
C PRO A 366 -0.44 16.83 6.81
N CYS A 367 0.32 17.78 7.38
CA CYS A 367 0.48 19.11 6.80
C CYS A 367 1.63 19.21 5.80
N SER A 368 2.47 18.17 5.70
CA SER A 368 3.60 18.13 4.78
C SER A 368 3.29 17.16 3.65
N HIS A 369 3.22 17.65 2.41
CA HIS A 369 2.93 16.84 1.23
C HIS A 369 4.08 16.89 0.24
N VAL A 370 4.50 15.71 -0.25
CA VAL A 370 5.49 15.59 -1.32
C VAL A 370 5.00 14.53 -2.31
N GLY A 371 4.84 14.91 -3.58
CA GLY A 371 4.54 13.97 -4.66
C GLY A 371 5.74 13.11 -4.98
N HIS A 372 5.53 11.82 -5.17
CA HIS A 372 6.55 10.85 -5.61
C HIS A 372 6.08 10.15 -6.89
N LEU A 373 6.99 10.01 -7.85
CA LEU A 373 6.76 9.26 -9.08
C LEU A 373 6.91 7.76 -8.83
N PHE A 374 5.80 7.10 -8.53
CA PHE A 374 5.81 5.66 -8.30
C PHE A 374 5.90 4.89 -9.62
N ARG A 375 6.83 3.94 -9.70
CA ARG A 375 7.05 3.09 -10.88
C ARG A 375 6.48 1.70 -10.63
N LYS A 376 5.88 1.10 -11.67
CA LYS A 376 5.43 -0.30 -11.62
C LYS A 376 6.61 -1.29 -11.61
N SER A 377 7.73 -0.90 -12.21
CA SER A 377 8.96 -1.67 -12.19
C SER A 377 10.21 -0.81 -12.07
N SER A 378 11.25 -1.38 -11.46
CA SER A 378 12.54 -0.69 -11.31
C SER A 378 13.26 -0.62 -12.68
N PRO A 379 13.76 0.55 -13.10
CA PRO A 379 14.61 0.68 -14.28
C PRO A 379 16.07 0.29 -14.02
N TYR A 380 16.43 0.03 -12.76
CA TYR A 380 17.83 -0.14 -12.36
C TYR A 380 18.32 -1.57 -12.49
N THR A 381 19.60 -1.71 -12.78
CA THR A 381 20.28 -3.01 -12.78
C THR A 381 20.60 -3.43 -11.34
N PHE A 382 20.58 -4.73 -11.09
CA PHE A 382 20.92 -5.31 -9.80
C PHE A 382 22.02 -6.35 -10.04
N PRO A 383 23.30 -6.02 -9.80
CA PRO A 383 24.39 -6.97 -9.91
C PRO A 383 24.13 -8.18 -8.98
N GLY A 384 24.06 -9.40 -9.51
CA GLY A 384 23.65 -10.61 -8.77
C GLY A 384 22.13 -10.88 -8.74
N GLY A 385 21.32 -9.94 -9.23
CA GLY A 385 19.86 -10.06 -9.27
C GLY A 385 19.16 -9.52 -8.02
N VAL A 386 17.91 -9.09 -8.21
CA VAL A 386 17.10 -8.47 -7.15
C VAL A 386 16.86 -9.42 -5.99
N ASN A 387 16.55 -10.68 -6.27
CA ASN A 387 16.22 -11.66 -5.24
C ASN A 387 17.42 -11.89 -4.30
N GLU A 388 18.63 -12.05 -4.83
CA GLU A 388 19.82 -12.26 -4.00
C GLU A 388 20.06 -11.07 -3.06
N ILE A 389 20.07 -9.85 -3.60
CA ILE A 389 20.29 -8.63 -2.83
C ILE A 389 19.20 -8.42 -1.77
N LEU A 390 17.94 -8.54 -2.17
CA LEU A 390 16.80 -8.29 -1.28
C LEU A 390 16.76 -9.33 -0.16
N ASN A 391 16.89 -10.63 -0.49
CA ASN A 391 16.93 -11.70 0.50
C ASN A 391 18.09 -11.51 1.48
N ARG A 392 19.26 -11.11 0.99
CA ARG A 392 20.42 -10.79 1.84
C ARG A 392 20.11 -9.64 2.80
N ASN A 393 19.59 -8.52 2.31
CA ASN A 393 19.32 -7.36 3.16
C ASN A 393 18.22 -7.68 4.18
N LEU A 394 17.13 -8.33 3.78
CA LEU A 394 16.03 -8.71 4.68
C LEU A 394 16.45 -9.76 5.72
N ALA A 395 17.32 -10.71 5.37
CA ALA A 395 17.91 -11.63 6.32
C ALA A 395 18.72 -10.89 7.41
N ARG A 396 19.48 -9.84 7.05
CA ARG A 396 20.17 -9.00 8.04
C ARG A 396 19.18 -8.28 8.98
N VAL A 397 18.04 -7.82 8.45
CA VAL A 397 16.98 -7.23 9.27
C VAL A 397 16.45 -8.24 10.27
N ALA A 398 16.12 -9.44 9.80
CA ALA A 398 15.58 -10.51 10.62
C ALA A 398 16.56 -10.92 11.73
N ASP A 399 17.82 -11.16 11.39
CA ASP A 399 18.84 -11.62 12.35
C ASP A 399 19.12 -10.61 13.46
N VAL A 400 19.03 -9.31 13.18
CA VAL A 400 19.32 -8.25 14.16
C VAL A 400 18.09 -7.85 14.97
N TRP A 401 16.92 -7.71 14.33
CA TRP A 401 15.79 -6.96 14.89
C TRP A 401 14.54 -7.78 15.21
N MET A 402 14.50 -9.06 14.85
CA MET A 402 13.29 -9.90 15.02
C MET A 402 13.38 -10.92 16.17
N ASP A 403 14.50 -11.03 16.89
CA ASP A 403 14.65 -12.01 17.98
C ASP A 403 14.30 -13.44 17.50
N GLN A 404 13.51 -14.21 18.26
CA GLN A 404 13.02 -15.52 17.83
C GLN A 404 12.11 -15.48 16.59
N TRP A 405 11.50 -14.33 16.26
CA TRP A 405 10.61 -14.19 15.10
C TRP A 405 11.33 -14.31 13.77
N LYS A 406 12.66 -14.28 13.77
CA LYS A 406 13.43 -14.58 12.56
C LYS A 406 13.22 -16.01 12.08
N GLU A 407 12.98 -16.96 12.98
CA GLU A 407 12.70 -18.35 12.58
C GLU A 407 11.38 -18.44 11.82
N PHE A 408 10.36 -17.67 12.24
CA PHE A 408 9.13 -17.49 11.48
C PHE A 408 9.40 -16.90 10.08
N TYR A 409 10.21 -15.85 9.99
CA TYR A 409 10.59 -15.28 8.68
C TYR A 409 11.30 -16.32 7.79
N TYR A 410 12.31 -17.03 8.32
CA TYR A 410 13.10 -17.99 7.56
C TYR A 410 12.32 -19.24 7.14
N LYS A 411 11.31 -19.64 7.92
CA LYS A 411 10.39 -20.73 7.56
C LYS A 411 9.73 -20.50 6.21
N PHE A 412 9.30 -19.26 5.94
CA PHE A 412 8.60 -18.90 4.70
C PHE A 412 9.52 -18.27 3.63
N ASN A 413 10.80 -18.05 3.93
CA ASN A 413 11.76 -17.39 3.05
C ASN A 413 13.03 -18.24 2.90
N HIS A 414 12.93 -19.38 2.23
CA HIS A 414 14.03 -20.35 2.08
C HIS A 414 15.31 -19.75 1.49
N ASN A 415 15.20 -18.86 0.52
CA ASN A 415 16.36 -18.21 -0.09
C ASN A 415 17.13 -17.38 0.93
N SER A 416 16.43 -16.65 1.80
CA SER A 416 17.02 -15.91 2.91
C SER A 416 17.60 -16.86 3.97
N ASN A 417 16.93 -17.99 4.24
CA ASN A 417 17.41 -18.98 5.20
C ASN A 417 18.73 -19.64 4.74
N ALA A 418 18.83 -19.97 3.46
CA ALA A 418 20.00 -20.61 2.87
C ALA A 418 21.29 -19.79 3.02
N ILE A 419 21.16 -18.45 3.03
CA ILE A 419 22.31 -17.53 3.12
C ILE A 419 22.55 -17.02 4.55
N ARG A 420 21.67 -17.32 5.51
CA ARG A 420 21.72 -16.78 6.88
C ARG A 420 23.09 -16.94 7.55
N SER A 421 23.69 -18.13 7.46
CA SER A 421 24.99 -18.44 8.07
C SER A 421 26.17 -17.67 7.48
N THR A 422 26.00 -17.06 6.30
CA THR A 422 27.06 -16.30 5.62
C THR A 422 27.09 -14.82 6.02
N LEU A 423 26.09 -14.35 6.77
CA LEU A 423 25.90 -12.93 7.07
C LEU A 423 26.60 -12.54 8.37
N ASN A 424 27.50 -11.56 8.31
CA ASN A 424 28.05 -10.94 9.51
C ASN A 424 27.21 -9.73 9.93
N VAL A 425 26.52 -9.84 11.06
CA VAL A 425 25.69 -8.76 11.64
C VAL A 425 26.21 -8.28 13.00
N THR A 426 27.44 -8.64 13.37
CA THR A 426 28.02 -8.42 14.71
C THR A 426 27.93 -6.96 15.15
N ASP A 427 28.30 -6.02 14.28
CA ASP A 427 28.28 -4.58 14.60
C ASP A 427 26.87 -4.06 14.89
N ARG A 428 25.87 -4.58 14.18
CA ARG A 428 24.46 -4.19 14.36
C ARG A 428 23.88 -4.78 15.64
N VAL A 429 24.27 -6.01 16.00
CA VAL A 429 23.92 -6.63 17.29
C VAL A 429 24.56 -5.87 18.45
N ALA A 430 25.84 -5.51 18.33
CA ALA A 430 26.54 -4.72 19.34
C ALA A 430 25.90 -3.33 19.53
N LEU A 431 25.49 -2.67 18.44
CA LEU A 431 24.71 -1.42 18.49
C LEU A 431 23.40 -1.62 19.25
N ARG A 432 22.64 -2.68 18.94
CA ARG A 432 21.37 -2.99 19.60
C ARG A 432 21.54 -3.22 21.11
N GLN A 433 22.61 -3.91 21.50
CA GLN A 433 22.98 -4.13 22.90
C GLN A 433 23.37 -2.83 23.61
N LYS A 434 24.20 -1.99 22.96
CA LYS A 434 24.65 -0.69 23.49
C LYS A 434 23.48 0.22 23.88
N PHE A 435 22.44 0.27 23.05
CA PHE A 435 21.25 1.09 23.29
C PHE A 435 20.17 0.39 24.13
N GLN A 436 20.42 -0.84 24.61
CA GLN A 436 19.45 -1.64 25.36
C GLN A 436 18.07 -1.69 24.68
N CYS A 437 18.08 -1.86 23.35
CA CYS A 437 16.86 -1.78 22.57
C CYS A 437 15.88 -2.89 22.98
N LYS A 438 14.59 -2.57 22.91
CA LYS A 438 13.49 -3.46 23.24
C LYS A 438 13.42 -4.65 22.26
N SER A 439 12.69 -5.69 22.66
CA SER A 439 12.46 -6.86 21.81
C SER A 439 11.47 -6.56 20.68
N PHE A 440 11.48 -7.40 19.64
CA PHE A 440 10.48 -7.38 18.59
C PHE A 440 9.07 -7.67 19.13
N ASN A 441 8.95 -8.53 20.15
CA ASN A 441 7.68 -8.77 20.82
C ASN A 441 7.12 -7.50 21.46
N TRP A 442 7.98 -6.72 22.14
CA TRP A 442 7.59 -5.42 22.68
C TRP A 442 7.13 -4.47 21.55
N TYR A 443 7.81 -4.47 20.39
CA TYR A 443 7.42 -3.66 19.24
C TYR A 443 6.01 -4.03 18.74
N LEU A 444 5.70 -5.32 18.58
CA LEU A 444 4.37 -5.78 18.16
C LEU A 444 3.27 -5.41 19.18
N GLU A 445 3.56 -5.46 20.48
CA GLU A 445 2.57 -5.19 21.54
C GLU A 445 2.37 -3.69 21.83
N ASN A 446 3.37 -2.85 21.57
CA ASN A 446 3.37 -1.45 22.00
C ASN A 446 3.29 -0.47 20.84
N ILE A 447 3.92 -0.79 19.70
CA ILE A 447 4.01 0.10 18.54
C ILE A 447 2.99 -0.28 17.47
N TRP A 448 2.86 -1.58 17.16
CA TRP A 448 1.98 -2.05 16.09
C TRP A 448 0.93 -3.04 16.60
N LYS A 449 -0.01 -2.58 17.41
CA LYS A 449 -1.02 -3.42 18.09
C LYS A 449 -1.97 -4.13 17.12
N GLU A 450 -2.22 -3.50 15.98
CA GLU A 450 -3.06 -3.94 14.88
C GLU A 450 -2.34 -4.92 13.95
N ASN A 451 -1.13 -5.37 14.32
CA ASN A 451 -0.42 -6.39 13.57
C ASN A 451 -1.25 -7.67 13.45
N PHE A 452 -0.99 -8.41 12.40
CA PHE A 452 -1.58 -9.71 12.10
C PHE A 452 -0.56 -10.84 12.27
N PHE A 453 0.47 -10.67 13.11
CA PHE A 453 1.38 -11.78 13.43
C PHE A 453 0.65 -12.85 14.26
N PRO A 454 1.06 -14.13 14.16
CA PRO A 454 0.61 -15.17 15.08
C PRO A 454 0.79 -14.75 16.55
N SER A 455 0.01 -15.32 17.47
CA SER A 455 0.24 -15.12 18.91
C SER A 455 -0.43 -16.25 19.68
N LYS A 456 -0.16 -16.38 20.98
CA LYS A 456 -0.82 -17.40 21.83
C LYS A 456 -2.35 -17.25 21.88
N ASN A 457 -2.86 -16.06 21.58
CA ASN A 457 -4.29 -15.74 21.53
C ASN A 457 -4.84 -15.68 20.10
N ARG A 458 -4.11 -16.21 19.11
CA ARG A 458 -4.54 -16.26 17.71
C ARG A 458 -4.32 -17.66 17.17
N PHE A 459 -5.29 -18.18 16.42
CA PHE A 459 -5.03 -19.34 15.57
C PHE A 459 -4.14 -18.89 14.42
N PHE A 460 -3.18 -19.72 14.03
CA PHE A 460 -2.40 -19.56 12.81
C PHE A 460 -2.37 -20.87 12.06
N GLY A 461 -2.73 -20.85 10.78
CA GLY A 461 -2.69 -22.06 9.95
C GLY A 461 -3.58 -22.00 8.72
N LYS A 462 -3.88 -23.18 8.16
CA LYS A 462 -4.65 -23.33 6.93
C LYS A 462 -6.13 -23.56 7.23
N ILE A 463 -6.99 -23.13 6.31
CA ILE A 463 -8.44 -23.39 6.33
C ILE A 463 -8.74 -24.30 5.13
N GLN A 464 -9.08 -25.56 5.40
CA GLN A 464 -9.23 -26.60 4.40
C GLN A 464 -10.69 -27.08 4.33
N MET A 465 -11.22 -27.31 3.14
CA MET A 465 -12.52 -27.96 2.97
C MET A 465 -12.43 -29.45 3.27
N ALA A 466 -13.39 -29.94 4.03
CA ALA A 466 -13.54 -31.37 4.29
C ALA A 466 -14.28 -32.07 3.14
N ASN A 467 -13.68 -33.12 2.57
CA ASN A 467 -14.40 -34.01 1.66
C ASN A 467 -15.09 -35.13 2.45
N ILE A 468 -16.35 -34.89 2.88
CA ILE A 468 -17.14 -35.87 3.65
C ILE A 468 -17.54 -37.09 2.80
N SER A 469 -17.53 -37.00 1.47
CA SER A 469 -17.88 -38.15 0.62
C SER A 469 -16.77 -39.22 0.58
N ASN A 470 -15.54 -38.86 0.93
CA ASN A 470 -14.38 -39.75 0.99
C ASN A 470 -13.64 -39.52 2.32
N ILE A 471 -14.29 -39.88 3.44
CA ILE A 471 -13.72 -39.75 4.79
C ILE A 471 -12.51 -40.67 4.90
N GLY A 472 -11.33 -40.13 4.61
CA GLY A 472 -10.08 -40.78 4.95
C GLY A 472 -9.97 -40.99 6.47
N PRO A 473 -9.21 -41.98 6.94
CA PRO A 473 -9.00 -42.24 8.36
C PRO A 473 -8.44 -41.02 9.11
N GLU A 474 -7.71 -40.15 8.42
CA GLU A 474 -7.19 -38.87 8.91
C GLU A 474 -8.31 -37.90 9.33
N TYR A 475 -9.35 -37.77 8.52
CA TYR A 475 -10.48 -36.89 8.81
C TYR A 475 -11.29 -37.39 10.01
N ARG A 476 -11.44 -38.71 10.15
CA ARG A 476 -12.09 -39.30 11.33
C ARG A 476 -11.31 -39.00 12.61
N LYS A 477 -9.98 -39.15 12.58
CA LYS A 477 -9.12 -38.80 13.73
C LYS A 477 -9.21 -37.31 14.07
N TYR A 478 -9.20 -36.41 13.08
CA TYR A 478 -9.39 -34.97 13.33
C TYR A 478 -10.76 -34.71 13.96
N TYR A 479 -11.82 -35.31 13.41
CA TYR A 479 -13.17 -35.20 13.95
C TYR A 479 -13.21 -35.67 15.42
N ASP A 480 -12.62 -36.82 15.74
CA ASP A 480 -12.55 -37.35 17.10
C ASP A 480 -11.84 -36.36 18.06
N ILE A 481 -10.72 -35.78 17.64
CA ILE A 481 -10.00 -34.74 18.40
C ILE A 481 -10.89 -33.52 18.65
N ILE A 482 -11.64 -33.06 17.65
CA ILE A 482 -12.52 -31.88 17.80
C ILE A 482 -13.77 -32.21 18.61
N GLN A 483 -14.31 -33.43 18.50
CA GLN A 483 -15.44 -33.86 19.33
C GLN A 483 -15.06 -34.01 20.80
N GLU A 484 -13.84 -34.42 21.12
CA GLU A 484 -13.32 -34.38 22.50
C GLU A 484 -13.44 -32.96 23.08
N PHE A 485 -13.04 -31.95 22.31
CA PHE A 485 -13.17 -30.55 22.71
C PHE A 485 -14.64 -30.13 22.89
N SER A 486 -15.51 -30.49 21.94
CA SER A 486 -16.94 -30.20 22.01
C SER A 486 -17.62 -30.78 23.26
N ARG A 487 -17.20 -31.97 23.71
CA ARG A 487 -17.77 -32.61 24.91
C ARG A 487 -17.36 -31.91 26.21
N VAL A 488 -16.15 -31.35 26.25
CA VAL A 488 -15.59 -30.68 27.43
C VAL A 488 -16.11 -29.25 27.60
N ILE A 489 -16.59 -28.62 26.53
CA ILE A 489 -17.04 -27.23 26.55
C ILE A 489 -18.54 -27.13 26.27
N HIS A 490 -19.31 -26.64 27.23
CA HIS A 490 -20.68 -26.21 27.00
C HIS A 490 -20.71 -24.97 26.10
N PHE A 491 -20.94 -25.18 24.81
CA PHE A 491 -20.91 -24.14 23.76
C PHE A 491 -22.13 -23.21 23.74
N GLN A 492 -23.23 -23.57 24.40
CA GLN A 492 -24.53 -22.92 24.19
C GLN A 492 -24.67 -21.53 24.85
N GLU A 493 -23.84 -21.17 25.85
CA GLU A 493 -23.99 -19.92 26.62
C GLU A 493 -22.79 -18.95 26.55
N GLN A 494 -21.80 -19.22 25.70
CA GLN A 494 -20.54 -18.46 25.68
C GLN A 494 -20.51 -17.39 24.58
N SER A 495 -19.84 -16.26 24.88
CA SER A 495 -19.53 -15.22 23.90
C SER A 495 -18.60 -15.75 22.79
N ILE A 496 -18.58 -15.09 21.64
CA ILE A 496 -17.72 -15.48 20.50
C ILE A 496 -16.24 -15.51 20.93
N ASP A 497 -15.82 -14.49 21.68
CA ASP A 497 -14.45 -14.34 22.17
C ASP A 497 -14.02 -15.49 23.08
N GLU A 498 -14.90 -15.94 23.97
CA GLU A 498 -14.64 -17.07 24.86
C GLU A 498 -14.51 -18.39 24.09
N LYS A 499 -15.38 -18.61 23.11
CA LYS A 499 -15.37 -19.81 22.24
C LYS A 499 -14.04 -19.92 21.52
N TRP A 500 -13.63 -18.86 20.81
CA TRP A 500 -12.36 -18.85 20.09
C TRP A 500 -11.17 -18.92 21.02
N ASN A 501 -11.15 -18.20 22.16
CA ASN A 501 -10.04 -18.27 23.10
C ASN A 501 -9.79 -19.70 23.61
N LYS A 502 -10.85 -20.43 23.99
CA LYS A 502 -10.72 -21.84 24.38
C LYS A 502 -10.28 -22.73 23.22
N LEU A 503 -10.84 -22.52 22.02
CA LEU A 503 -10.51 -23.30 20.83
C LEU A 503 -9.08 -23.09 20.36
N ILE A 504 -8.60 -21.85 20.36
CA ILE A 504 -7.21 -21.49 20.04
C ILE A 504 -6.25 -22.13 21.03
N LYS A 505 -6.55 -22.06 22.35
CA LYS A 505 -5.75 -22.75 23.37
C LYS A 505 -5.74 -24.27 23.16
N TYR A 506 -6.85 -24.85 22.74
CA TYR A 506 -6.97 -26.27 22.43
C TYR A 506 -6.12 -26.67 21.22
N PHE A 507 -6.22 -25.92 20.11
CA PHE A 507 -5.39 -26.11 18.91
C PHE A 507 -3.90 -25.98 19.23
N ASN A 508 -3.51 -24.90 19.93
CA ASN A 508 -2.11 -24.65 20.27
C ASN A 508 -1.48 -25.78 21.10
N LYS A 509 -2.24 -26.49 21.92
CA LYS A 509 -1.75 -27.66 22.70
C LYS A 509 -1.65 -28.95 21.88
N ARG A 510 -2.35 -29.04 20.75
CA ARG A 510 -2.48 -30.26 19.94
C ARG A 510 -1.89 -30.11 18.53
N ILE A 511 -1.09 -29.06 18.29
CA ILE A 511 -0.44 -28.83 16.98
C ILE A 511 0.29 -30.09 16.49
N PRO A 512 1.14 -30.78 17.27
CA PRO A 512 1.84 -31.97 16.78
C PRO A 512 0.86 -33.09 16.37
N ALA A 513 -0.11 -33.38 17.22
CA ALA A 513 -1.10 -34.42 16.98
C ALA A 513 -1.97 -34.12 15.75
N ILE A 514 -2.33 -32.85 15.51
CA ILE A 514 -3.10 -32.46 14.33
C ILE A 514 -2.22 -32.40 13.09
N ASN A 515 -0.98 -31.92 13.19
CA ASN A 515 -0.04 -31.89 12.07
C ASN A 515 0.25 -33.28 11.50
N ASP A 516 0.46 -34.27 12.38
CA ASP A 516 0.73 -35.65 11.97
C ASP A 516 -0.44 -36.31 11.23
N LEU A 517 -1.68 -35.83 11.43
CA LEU A 517 -2.84 -36.35 10.72
C LEU A 517 -2.83 -36.03 9.24
N PHE A 518 -2.16 -34.96 8.82
CA PHE A 518 -2.25 -34.47 7.44
C PHE A 518 -0.95 -34.68 6.67
N GLN A 519 -0.24 -35.79 6.91
CA GLN A 519 0.94 -36.20 6.15
C GLN A 519 0.58 -36.55 4.68
N PHE A 520 0.52 -35.50 3.85
CA PHE A 520 0.83 -35.42 2.41
C PHE A 520 0.26 -36.43 1.40
N ASN A 521 -1.05 -36.70 1.43
CA ASN A 521 -1.80 -37.02 0.20
C ASN A 521 -2.70 -35.86 -0.24
N SER A 522 -2.09 -34.69 -0.49
CA SER A 522 -2.77 -33.40 -0.67
C SER A 522 -3.43 -33.15 -2.04
N ASN A 523 -3.42 -34.12 -2.97
CA ASN A 523 -3.88 -33.87 -4.34
C ASN A 523 -5.41 -33.75 -4.48
N GLU A 524 -6.16 -34.11 -3.43
CA GLU A 524 -7.62 -34.16 -3.43
C GLU A 524 -8.31 -33.06 -2.60
N TYR A 525 -7.60 -32.39 -1.67
CA TYR A 525 -8.22 -31.43 -0.77
C TYR A 525 -8.09 -29.99 -1.26
N LEU A 526 -9.11 -29.17 -0.97
CA LEU A 526 -9.16 -27.76 -1.31
C LEU A 526 -8.90 -26.88 -0.09
N CYS A 527 -8.05 -25.88 -0.23
CA CYS A 527 -7.72 -24.90 0.79
C CYS A 527 -8.21 -23.52 0.39
N LEU A 528 -8.68 -22.75 1.37
CA LEU A 528 -8.96 -21.33 1.23
C LEU A 528 -7.67 -20.62 0.81
N GLN A 529 -7.77 -19.73 -0.17
CA GLN A 529 -6.63 -18.97 -0.69
C GLN A 529 -6.86 -17.48 -0.45
N LYS A 530 -5.80 -16.75 -0.09
CA LYS A 530 -5.87 -15.29 -0.17
C LYS A 530 -6.09 -14.84 -1.63
N PRO A 531 -6.69 -13.67 -1.88
CA PRO A 531 -6.94 -13.23 -3.24
C PRO A 531 -5.63 -13.01 -3.98
N LYS A 532 -5.54 -13.48 -5.22
CA LYS A 532 -4.44 -13.10 -6.12
C LYS A 532 -4.77 -11.73 -6.70
N SER A 533 -3.95 -10.74 -6.37
CA SER A 533 -4.07 -9.46 -7.03
C SER A 533 -3.54 -9.57 -8.46
N SER A 534 -4.37 -9.28 -9.45
CA SER A 534 -3.95 -9.18 -10.86
C SER A 534 -3.20 -7.89 -11.17
N ASN A 535 -3.21 -6.91 -10.24
CA ASN A 535 -2.55 -5.62 -10.38
C ASN A 535 -2.03 -5.14 -9.02
N VAL A 536 -0.86 -4.51 -9.01
CA VAL A 536 -0.11 -3.86 -7.91
C VAL A 536 -0.90 -3.24 -6.73
N ALA A 537 -2.21 -2.99 -6.80
CA ALA A 537 -3.00 -2.67 -5.62
C ALA A 537 -3.14 -3.89 -4.67
N THR A 538 -3.24 -3.64 -3.35
CA THR A 538 -3.61 -4.61 -2.28
C THR A 538 -4.43 -5.80 -2.81
N PRO A 539 -4.19 -7.05 -2.37
CA PRO A 539 -4.92 -8.27 -2.71
C PRO A 539 -6.32 -8.28 -2.07
N TYR A 540 -7.04 -7.18 -2.21
CA TYR A 540 -8.46 -7.08 -1.99
C TYR A 540 -9.15 -7.80 -3.14
N GLY A 541 -10.09 -8.68 -2.83
CA GLY A 541 -10.80 -9.36 -3.89
C GLY A 541 -11.67 -10.48 -3.38
N GLN A 542 -12.35 -11.11 -4.34
CA GLN A 542 -13.05 -12.34 -4.06
C GLN A 542 -12.05 -13.40 -3.61
N THR A 543 -12.37 -14.07 -2.52
CA THR A 543 -11.59 -15.20 -2.03
C THR A 543 -12.00 -16.45 -2.80
N TYR A 544 -11.10 -17.42 -2.90
CA TYR A 544 -11.32 -18.64 -3.66
C TYR A 544 -10.71 -19.85 -2.97
N ILE A 545 -11.08 -21.03 -3.45
CA ILE A 545 -10.48 -22.31 -3.07
C ILE A 545 -9.64 -22.86 -4.22
N LYS A 546 -8.51 -23.46 -3.89
CA LYS A 546 -7.64 -24.21 -4.81
C LYS A 546 -7.10 -25.45 -4.09
N LYS A 547 -6.58 -26.43 -4.83
CA LYS A 547 -5.89 -27.59 -4.25
C LYS A 547 -4.83 -27.13 -3.25
N CYS A 548 -4.85 -27.71 -2.06
CA CYS A 548 -3.92 -27.38 -0.99
C CYS A 548 -2.48 -27.62 -1.43
N LEU A 549 -1.60 -26.67 -1.14
CA LEU A 549 -0.17 -26.81 -1.42
C LEU A 549 0.46 -27.85 -0.48
N LYS A 550 1.30 -28.72 -1.06
CA LYS A 550 2.09 -29.75 -0.37
C LYS A 550 3.15 -29.19 0.57
N VAL A 551 3.43 -27.89 0.51
CA VAL A 551 4.53 -27.31 1.27
C VAL A 551 3.93 -26.40 2.33
N TYR A 552 4.41 -26.51 3.57
CA TYR A 552 4.00 -25.63 4.67
C TYR A 552 4.51 -24.20 4.51
N ASP A 553 5.28 -23.93 3.46
CA ASP A 553 6.09 -22.72 3.33
C ASP A 553 5.47 -21.68 2.40
N SER A 554 4.23 -21.91 1.94
CA SER A 554 3.47 -20.87 1.22
C SER A 554 2.60 -20.05 2.17
N LEU A 555 2.79 -18.74 2.14
CA LEU A 555 1.96 -17.78 2.85
C LEU A 555 0.59 -17.54 2.22
N ASP A 556 0.34 -18.08 1.02
CA ASP A 556 -0.94 -17.87 0.30
C ASP A 556 -2.13 -18.58 0.97
N GLU A 557 -1.84 -19.62 1.76
CA GLU A 557 -2.82 -20.46 2.45
C GLU A 557 -2.86 -20.23 3.97
N MET A 558 -2.09 -19.25 4.46
CA MET A 558 -1.92 -19.01 5.88
C MET A 558 -2.83 -17.88 6.36
N PHE A 559 -3.64 -18.19 7.37
CA PHE A 559 -4.58 -17.27 7.97
C PHE A 559 -4.32 -17.15 9.46
N VAL A 560 -4.66 -15.97 10.00
CA VAL A 560 -4.73 -15.71 11.43
C VAL A 560 -6.19 -15.59 11.81
N ILE A 561 -6.65 -16.32 12.83
CA ILE A 561 -7.99 -16.13 13.40
C ILE A 561 -7.84 -15.54 14.80
N THR A 562 -8.42 -14.36 15.00
CA THR A 562 -8.40 -13.64 16.27
C THR A 562 -9.42 -14.21 17.26
N VAL A 563 -9.31 -13.86 18.55
CA VAL A 563 -10.30 -14.27 19.56
C VAL A 563 -11.70 -13.78 19.23
N ASP A 564 -11.86 -12.60 18.63
CA ASP A 564 -13.15 -12.09 18.16
C ASP A 564 -13.67 -12.80 16.90
N GLY A 565 -12.87 -13.68 16.28
CA GLY A 565 -13.29 -14.48 15.13
C GLY A 565 -13.10 -13.80 13.78
N LYS A 566 -12.19 -12.84 13.67
CA LYS A 566 -11.78 -12.30 12.36
C LYS A 566 -10.78 -13.25 11.71
N ILE A 567 -11.04 -13.62 10.47
CA ILE A 567 -10.13 -14.43 9.64
C ILE A 567 -9.28 -13.47 8.82
N MET A 568 -8.01 -13.31 9.18
CA MET A 568 -7.07 -12.31 8.68
C MET A 568 -5.97 -12.92 7.81
N THR A 569 -5.48 -12.16 6.84
CA THR A 569 -4.27 -12.47 6.05
C THR A 569 -3.07 -11.65 6.49
N ASN A 570 -1.90 -11.94 5.92
CA ASN A 570 -0.66 -11.19 6.11
C ASN A 570 -0.64 -9.79 5.47
N GLU A 571 -1.77 -9.32 4.92
CA GLU A 571 -1.89 -8.01 4.29
C GLU A 571 -3.01 -7.17 4.92
N ASN A 572 -3.35 -7.46 6.19
CA ASN A 572 -4.43 -6.80 6.94
C ASN A 572 -5.79 -6.86 6.24
N LEU A 573 -6.06 -7.99 5.57
CA LEU A 573 -7.35 -8.28 4.96
C LEU A 573 -8.10 -9.30 5.80
N CYS A 574 -9.37 -9.02 6.04
CA CYS A 574 -10.30 -9.85 6.76
C CYS A 574 -11.34 -10.42 5.80
N LEU A 575 -11.74 -11.67 6.04
CA LEU A 575 -12.90 -12.26 5.39
C LEU A 575 -14.14 -11.42 5.75
N ASP A 576 -14.93 -11.07 4.75
CA ASP A 576 -16.07 -10.17 4.86
C ASP A 576 -17.25 -10.72 4.07
N SER A 577 -18.39 -10.66 4.73
CA SER A 577 -19.71 -10.94 4.19
C SER A 577 -20.25 -9.73 3.41
N PHE A 578 -20.70 -9.93 2.17
CA PHE A 578 -21.26 -8.85 1.36
C PHE A 578 -22.45 -9.30 0.50
N LYS A 579 -23.50 -8.48 0.51
CA LYS A 579 -24.68 -8.63 -0.34
C LYS A 579 -24.52 -7.79 -1.61
N LEU A 580 -24.71 -8.40 -2.79
CA LEU A 580 -24.83 -7.62 -4.02
C LEU A 580 -26.16 -6.87 -4.01
N GLN A 581 -26.13 -5.54 -4.06
CA GLN A 581 -27.31 -4.76 -4.45
C GLN A 581 -27.43 -4.84 -5.97
N THR A 582 -28.45 -5.54 -6.47
CA THR A 582 -28.85 -5.44 -7.87
C THR A 582 -29.31 -4.02 -8.13
N SER A 583 -28.59 -3.30 -8.99
CA SER A 583 -29.04 -2.00 -9.51
C SER A 583 -30.35 -2.20 -10.27
N ASP A 584 -31.32 -1.32 -9.98
CA ASP A 584 -32.63 -1.22 -10.63
C ASP A 584 -32.55 -1.33 -12.16
N ASP A 585 -33.05 -2.43 -12.72
CA ASP A 585 -33.84 -2.56 -13.97
C ASP A 585 -33.80 -4.02 -14.46
N SER A 586 -34.53 -4.91 -13.79
CA SER A 586 -35.12 -6.07 -14.46
C SER A 586 -36.14 -6.70 -13.54
N SER A 587 -37.37 -6.76 -14.03
CA SER A 587 -38.52 -7.47 -13.46
C SER A 587 -38.30 -8.98 -13.38
N GLU A 588 -37.49 -9.43 -12.42
CA GLU A 588 -37.42 -10.83 -11.97
C GLU A 588 -37.44 -10.86 -10.45
N LYS A 589 -38.64 -10.96 -9.88
CA LYS A 589 -38.86 -11.33 -8.48
C LYS A 589 -38.67 -12.85 -8.37
N ASP A 590 -37.43 -13.31 -8.23
CA ASP A 590 -37.03 -14.62 -7.66
C ASP A 590 -35.52 -14.87 -7.89
N LYS A 591 -34.65 -13.97 -7.40
CA LYS A 591 -33.24 -14.32 -7.18
C LYS A 591 -33.00 -14.30 -5.69
N ASP A 592 -32.76 -15.48 -5.13
CA ASP A 592 -32.31 -15.68 -3.75
C ASP A 592 -31.26 -14.62 -3.38
N ASP A 593 -31.35 -14.09 -2.18
CA ASP A 593 -30.38 -13.13 -1.64
C ASP A 593 -29.00 -13.80 -1.52
N VAL A 594 -28.19 -13.81 -2.59
CA VAL A 594 -26.87 -14.44 -2.57
C VAL A 594 -25.88 -13.55 -1.83
N TYR A 595 -25.39 -14.05 -0.70
CA TYR A 595 -24.29 -13.43 0.04
C TYR A 595 -22.96 -13.99 -0.44
N TYR A 596 -22.02 -13.09 -0.73
CA TYR A 596 -20.68 -13.46 -1.19
C TYR A 596 -19.65 -13.25 -0.08
N ALA A 597 -18.62 -14.09 -0.10
CA ALA A 597 -17.45 -13.93 0.75
C ALA A 597 -16.29 -13.32 -0.05
N LYS A 598 -15.67 -12.27 0.51
CA LYS A 598 -14.52 -11.57 -0.09
C LYS A 598 -13.54 -11.18 1.01
N MET A 599 -12.30 -10.95 0.65
CA MET A 599 -11.31 -10.39 1.57
C MET A 599 -11.23 -8.88 1.36
N VAL A 600 -11.43 -8.13 2.43
CA VAL A 600 -11.38 -6.66 2.45
C VAL A 600 -10.56 -6.17 3.62
N THR A 601 -10.15 -4.91 3.64
CA THR A 601 -9.40 -4.34 4.78
C THR A 601 -10.10 -4.62 6.11
N CYS A 602 -9.34 -5.13 7.08
CA CYS A 602 -9.85 -5.37 8.42
C CYS A 602 -10.36 -4.09 9.06
N SER A 603 -11.50 -4.20 9.74
CA SER A 603 -12.22 -3.10 10.39
C SER A 603 -13.03 -3.64 11.56
N THR A 604 -13.88 -2.81 12.17
CA THR A 604 -14.82 -3.22 13.22
C THR A 604 -16.20 -3.64 12.70
N LYS A 605 -16.38 -3.76 11.37
CA LYS A 605 -17.65 -4.17 10.75
C LYS A 605 -18.12 -5.54 11.22
N SER A 606 -19.39 -5.63 11.63
CA SER A 606 -20.04 -6.87 12.09
C SER A 606 -20.02 -8.00 11.04
N THR A 607 -19.84 -7.68 9.77
CA THR A 607 -19.74 -8.63 8.65
C THR A 607 -18.41 -9.40 8.58
N GLN A 608 -17.41 -9.02 9.38
CA GLN A 608 -16.06 -9.61 9.38
C GLN A 608 -15.80 -10.64 10.47
N TYR A 609 -16.80 -10.91 11.32
CA TYR A 609 -16.69 -11.83 12.44
C TYR A 609 -17.33 -13.18 12.08
N PHE A 610 -16.63 -14.27 12.39
CA PHE A 610 -17.04 -15.64 12.12
C PHE A 610 -16.94 -16.50 13.38
N VAL A 611 -17.80 -17.50 13.48
CA VAL A 611 -17.87 -18.47 14.56
C VAL A 611 -17.63 -19.85 13.98
N TYR A 612 -16.76 -20.64 14.60
CA TYR A 612 -16.56 -22.03 14.20
C TYR A 612 -17.40 -22.97 15.07
N ASN A 613 -18.33 -23.68 14.44
CA ASN A 613 -19.10 -24.73 15.10
C ASN A 613 -18.31 -26.04 15.04
N THR A 614 -17.79 -26.48 16.19
CA THR A 614 -16.97 -27.69 16.30
C THR A 614 -17.77 -28.99 16.16
N ASN A 615 -19.09 -28.97 16.41
CA ASN A 615 -19.94 -30.14 16.24
C ASN A 615 -20.17 -30.44 14.77
N THR A 616 -20.45 -29.40 13.98
CA THR A 616 -20.79 -29.51 12.57
C THR A 616 -19.63 -29.21 11.63
N LEU A 617 -18.50 -28.71 12.15
CA LEU A 617 -17.32 -28.22 11.41
C LEU A 617 -17.66 -27.09 10.43
N GLN A 618 -18.64 -26.24 10.75
CA GLN A 618 -19.05 -25.12 9.91
C GLN A 618 -18.44 -23.80 10.40
N LEU A 619 -18.13 -22.91 9.46
CA LEU A 619 -17.78 -21.51 9.74
C LEU A 619 -19.02 -20.64 9.47
N LEU A 620 -19.57 -20.04 10.51
CA LEU A 620 -20.79 -19.23 10.48
C LEU A 620 -20.42 -17.76 10.54
N GLN A 621 -21.06 -16.91 9.74
CA GLN A 621 -20.96 -15.47 9.88
C GLN A 621 -21.76 -15.03 11.12
N ALA A 622 -21.12 -14.29 12.03
CA ALA A 622 -21.66 -14.02 13.36
C ALA A 622 -22.98 -13.23 13.37
N ASN A 623 -23.26 -12.41 12.35
CA ASN A 623 -24.43 -11.53 12.29
C ASN A 623 -25.61 -12.18 11.55
N THR A 624 -25.36 -12.84 10.43
CA THR A 624 -26.41 -13.47 9.60
C THR A 624 -26.66 -14.93 9.99
N GLY A 625 -25.74 -15.58 10.69
CA GLY A 625 -25.80 -17.01 11.00
C GLY A 625 -25.56 -17.91 9.79
N MET A 626 -25.30 -17.35 8.60
CA MET A 626 -25.08 -18.12 7.37
C MET A 626 -23.71 -18.80 7.36
N CYS A 627 -23.64 -19.96 6.73
CA CYS A 627 -22.44 -20.78 6.66
C CYS A 627 -21.59 -20.44 5.43
N LEU A 628 -20.28 -20.40 5.63
CA LEU A 628 -19.30 -20.31 4.55
C LEU A 628 -19.37 -21.58 3.70
N GLN A 629 -19.61 -21.42 2.40
CA GLN A 629 -19.82 -22.51 1.47
C GLN A 629 -18.86 -22.40 0.29
N GLY A 630 -18.10 -23.47 0.05
CA GLY A 630 -17.35 -23.67 -1.20
C GLY A 630 -18.23 -24.21 -2.33
N THR A 631 -17.63 -24.58 -3.46
CA THR A 631 -18.35 -25.18 -4.60
C THR A 631 -17.68 -26.47 -5.06
N ASP A 632 -18.38 -27.25 -5.87
CA ASP A 632 -17.82 -28.45 -6.49
C ASP A 632 -16.84 -28.10 -7.62
N ILE A 633 -15.91 -29.02 -7.88
CA ILE A 633 -14.87 -28.90 -8.89
C ILE A 633 -15.43 -29.37 -10.24
N SER A 634 -15.76 -28.45 -11.15
CA SER A 634 -15.87 -28.80 -12.58
C SER A 634 -14.53 -28.55 -13.27
N ALA A 635 -14.12 -29.47 -14.14
CA ALA A 635 -12.74 -29.61 -14.65
C ALA A 635 -12.17 -28.44 -15.48
N GLU A 636 -12.88 -27.32 -15.62
CA GLU A 636 -12.55 -26.26 -16.58
C GLU A 636 -12.10 -24.92 -15.94
N ASN A 637 -12.12 -24.77 -14.61
CA ASN A 637 -11.63 -23.55 -13.93
C ASN A 637 -10.69 -23.85 -12.76
N GLU A 638 -9.54 -23.16 -12.69
CA GLU A 638 -8.50 -23.38 -11.67
C GLU A 638 -8.78 -22.73 -10.29
N SER A 639 -9.83 -21.92 -10.16
CA SER A 639 -10.17 -21.19 -8.93
C SER A 639 -11.69 -21.05 -8.78
N PHE A 640 -12.24 -21.47 -7.64
CA PHE A 640 -13.68 -21.43 -7.40
C PHE A 640 -14.07 -20.45 -6.28
N LYS A 641 -15.22 -19.79 -6.46
CA LYS A 641 -15.70 -18.73 -5.56
C LYS A 641 -16.29 -19.31 -4.28
N ILE A 642 -16.09 -18.58 -3.18
CA ILE A 642 -16.74 -18.84 -1.89
C ILE A 642 -17.99 -17.97 -1.76
N ILE A 643 -19.07 -18.54 -1.23
CA ILE A 643 -20.32 -17.83 -0.92
C ILE A 643 -20.72 -18.06 0.54
N LEU A 644 -21.75 -17.34 0.99
CA LEU A 644 -22.47 -17.60 2.23
C LEU A 644 -23.86 -18.11 1.87
N ALA A 645 -24.25 -19.23 2.48
CA ALA A 645 -25.52 -19.90 2.26
C ALA A 645 -26.13 -20.34 3.60
N ASP A 646 -27.40 -20.70 3.61
CA ASP A 646 -28.04 -21.25 4.80
C ASP A 646 -27.31 -22.51 5.28
N CYS A 647 -27.12 -22.61 6.59
CA CYS A 647 -26.39 -23.70 7.19
C CYS A 647 -27.15 -25.03 7.01
N SER A 648 -26.47 -26.02 6.43
CA SER A 648 -26.98 -27.38 6.25
C SER A 648 -25.94 -28.38 6.72
N GLU A 649 -26.28 -29.17 7.74
CA GLU A 649 -25.35 -30.15 8.30
C GLU A 649 -24.96 -31.25 7.31
N ASN A 650 -25.83 -31.54 6.34
CA ASN A 650 -25.62 -32.53 5.28
C ASN A 650 -24.80 -31.98 4.10
N ASN A 651 -24.59 -30.66 4.04
CA ASN A 651 -23.86 -30.05 2.94
C ASN A 651 -22.34 -30.19 3.16
N LYS A 652 -21.71 -31.07 2.38
CA LYS A 652 -20.25 -31.31 2.44
C LYS A 652 -19.41 -30.08 2.10
N TYR A 653 -19.93 -29.12 1.31
CA TYR A 653 -19.18 -27.92 0.91
C TYR A 653 -19.16 -26.83 1.99
N GLN A 654 -19.86 -27.02 3.11
CA GLN A 654 -19.88 -26.10 4.26
C GLN A 654 -18.95 -26.54 5.40
N LYS A 655 -18.12 -27.56 5.16
CA LYS A 655 -17.37 -28.26 6.19
C LYS A 655 -15.91 -27.87 6.08
N TRP A 656 -15.38 -27.28 7.15
CA TRP A 656 -14.07 -26.66 7.18
C TRP A 656 -13.23 -27.22 8.33
N ILE A 657 -12.00 -27.61 8.00
CA ILE A 657 -10.97 -28.06 8.92
C ILE A 657 -10.04 -26.88 9.15
N LEU A 658 -9.75 -26.61 10.42
CA LEU A 658 -8.74 -25.64 10.82
C LEU A 658 -7.47 -26.41 11.12
N PHE A 659 -6.48 -26.28 10.25
CA PHE A 659 -5.21 -26.96 10.36
C PHE A 659 -4.17 -26.01 10.98
N PRO A 660 -3.87 -26.12 12.30
CA PRO A 660 -2.95 -25.20 12.96
C PRO A 660 -1.52 -25.46 12.50
N VAL A 661 -0.75 -24.40 12.29
CA VAL A 661 0.66 -24.48 11.90
C VAL A 661 1.51 -23.92 13.03
N GLU A 662 2.58 -24.62 13.38
CA GLU A 662 3.55 -24.13 14.36
C GLU A 662 4.28 -22.91 13.80
N TRP A 663 4.38 -21.86 14.60
CA TRP A 663 4.94 -20.56 14.18
C TRP A 663 6.09 -20.06 15.07
N HIS A 664 6.34 -20.71 16.21
CA HIS A 664 7.38 -20.35 17.18
C HIS A 664 8.34 -21.50 17.41
#